data_AF-A0AAD4WPG7-F1
#
_entry.id   AF-A0AAD4WPG7-F1
#
_cell.length_a   1.000
_cell.length_b   1.000
_cell.length_c   1.000
_cell.angle_alpha   90.00
_cell.angle_beta   90.00
_cell.angle_gamma   90.00
#
_symmetry.space_group_name_H-M   'P 1'
#
loop_
_entity.id
_entity.type
_entity.pdbx_description
1 polymer ?
#
loop_
_entity_poly.entity_id
_entity_poly.type
_entity_poly.pdbx_seq_one_letter_code
_entity_poly.pdbx_strand_id
1 'polypeptide(L)'
;MEVQIPRVQGCDLEENAEEKFPKSNANGIHCSGKSFPAVDLVADKLHKLLGPGFEWIMIIREALKSCYGVLAFGLGFKNKFVNPQELALLQRWNKILQVLCVVSLSLDPLFCYLLIVNDENKCLRLDTRLGNIAILLRSVIDFFHLFRIIFQFRASITIITPSQASGTGRNESVTEPPALVGTYLLLWFLLDILVILPLPQVVVFFIIPRLNDSRVFNATKSLNFIVILQYVLRVLRISSWLKKATRISGFLAETAGTKAASNLFLYMLASHVVGAFWYLFSIERKAACWRQVCKNPAGGNYCSLYCGDDTFGATTLLNDSCSAKTPNSTFDFGIYSDALESGVINSADFVQKISYCFWWGLQNLSSLGQSLKTSTYVWEIYFSVVISISGLVLFAFLIGNMQTYLQSKTARLEEMRLQGQDIELWMAFHSLPRKLKKRIRKYEKYKWQETRGVDVENFLNNLPRDLRRDTKRHLCSGPLSKVPVLQNMNKRLLDAICEHLKPVLYIEHSFIFRKEDPLDEMLFITRGKVLTYTASTCGEGANSLEKGDFYGEELLDWVLKTCPAPTLSNLPFSTKTVQAETKVEVFVLKAFDLKHVVSKFWWLFSKELRNSNSFGLKQWQPRAACVLQTAWRRHKREKLQKSPRLAKEGSLSAADHLAVSETQHK
;
A
#
# COMPACT_ATOMS: atom_id res chain seq x y z
N MET A 1 0.85 -21.77 88.82
CA MET A 1 -0.07 -20.65 89.08
C MET A 1 -0.07 -19.81 87.81
N GLU A 2 -1.05 -19.76 86.93
CA GLU A 2 -2.35 -20.41 86.67
C GLU A 2 -2.52 -20.12 85.15
N VAL A 3 -2.73 -21.12 84.26
CA VAL A 3 -4.06 -21.61 83.84
C VAL A 3 -4.83 -20.46 83.15
N GLN A 4 -5.24 -20.47 81.87
CA GLN A 4 -6.05 -21.46 81.15
C GLN A 4 -6.21 -21.07 79.66
N ILE A 5 -6.06 -22.03 78.74
CA ILE A 5 -6.87 -22.21 77.49
C ILE A 5 -8.09 -23.06 77.97
N PRO A 6 -9.37 -23.02 77.49
CA PRO A 6 -9.87 -23.27 76.10
C PRO A 6 -11.23 -22.53 75.80
N ARG A 7 -12.05 -22.72 74.75
CA ARG A 7 -12.62 -23.87 73.97
C ARG A 7 -13.19 -23.31 72.64
N VAL A 8 -13.03 -23.94 71.47
CA VAL A 8 -13.76 -25.12 70.91
C VAL A 8 -15.25 -24.80 70.69
N GLN A 9 -15.81 -24.86 69.47
CA GLN A 9 -16.36 -26.02 68.72
C GLN A 9 -16.90 -25.45 67.37
N GLY A 10 -16.94 -26.07 66.19
CA GLY A 10 -17.01 -27.47 65.79
C GLY A 10 -18.23 -27.64 64.86
N CYS A 11 -18.00 -28.18 63.65
CA CYS A 11 -18.95 -28.85 62.74
C CYS A 11 -20.16 -28.01 62.20
N ASP A 12 -20.65 -28.18 60.97
CA ASP A 12 -21.15 -29.42 60.38
C ASP A 12 -20.87 -29.58 58.87
N LEU A 13 -20.66 -30.85 58.53
CA LEU A 13 -20.68 -31.49 57.22
C LEU A 13 -22.11 -31.90 56.87
N GLU A 14 -22.48 -31.81 55.58
CA GLU A 14 -23.34 -32.72 54.80
C GLU A 14 -23.46 -32.10 53.39
N GLU A 15 -22.81 -32.59 52.33
CA GLU A 15 -22.94 -33.86 51.61
C GLU A 15 -24.32 -34.06 50.94
N ASN A 16 -24.32 -33.97 49.59
CA ASN A 16 -25.04 -34.78 48.58
C ASN A 16 -25.27 -33.93 47.31
N ALA A 17 -24.56 -34.23 46.21
CA ALA A 17 -25.02 -35.06 45.07
C ALA A 17 -26.08 -34.32 44.21
N GLU A 18 -26.04 -34.19 42.89
CA GLU A 18 -25.46 -34.99 41.82
C GLU A 18 -25.52 -34.17 40.49
N GLU A 19 -24.62 -34.49 39.56
CA GLU A 19 -24.70 -34.37 38.09
C GLU A 19 -25.40 -33.20 37.36
N LYS A 20 -24.64 -32.51 36.49
CA LYS A 20 -24.74 -32.67 35.02
C LYS A 20 -23.74 -31.80 34.25
N PHE A 21 -22.92 -32.44 33.43
CA PHE A 21 -22.26 -31.79 32.28
C PHE A 21 -23.31 -31.34 31.26
N PRO A 22 -23.02 -30.24 30.53
CA PRO A 22 -23.15 -30.35 29.08
C PRO A 22 -21.88 -29.86 28.38
N LYS A 23 -21.37 -30.70 27.49
CA LYS A 23 -20.63 -30.25 26.30
C LYS A 23 -21.63 -29.62 25.35
N SER A 24 -21.41 -28.39 24.88
CA SER A 24 -21.28 -28.12 23.44
C SER A 24 -20.91 -26.66 23.14
N ASN A 25 -20.05 -26.54 22.13
CA ASN A 25 -20.06 -25.55 21.05
C ASN A 25 -19.62 -24.11 21.30
N ALA A 26 -18.43 -23.85 20.74
CA ALA A 26 -18.01 -22.66 20.01
C ALA A 26 -19.11 -21.61 19.79
N ASN A 27 -18.90 -20.43 20.39
CA ASN A 27 -19.22 -19.13 19.79
C ASN A 27 -18.43 -18.03 20.53
N GLY A 28 -18.08 -16.99 19.77
CA GLY A 28 -16.99 -16.05 20.03
C GLY A 28 -16.96 -15.41 21.41
N ILE A 29 -15.74 -15.20 21.91
CA ILE A 29 -15.48 -14.37 23.08
C ILE A 29 -15.75 -12.91 22.70
N HIS A 30 -16.94 -12.45 23.06
CA HIS A 30 -17.28 -11.03 23.16
C HIS A 30 -16.33 -10.40 24.19
N CYS A 31 -15.52 -9.42 23.77
CA CYS A 31 -14.85 -8.53 24.72
C CYS A 31 -15.93 -7.73 25.45
N SER A 32 -16.27 -8.16 26.67
CA SER A 32 -17.10 -7.39 27.59
C SER A 32 -16.35 -6.11 27.97
N GLY A 33 -16.78 -4.99 27.40
CA GLY A 33 -16.35 -3.67 27.79
C GLY A 33 -16.85 -3.36 29.19
N LYS A 34 -15.93 -3.25 30.16
CA LYS A 34 -16.22 -2.48 31.37
C LYS A 34 -16.19 -1.00 30.97
N SER A 35 -17.36 -0.40 30.76
CA SER A 35 -17.50 1.03 30.57
C SER A 35 -17.07 1.76 31.85
N PHE A 36 -16.28 2.82 31.71
CA PHE A 36 -15.88 3.67 32.82
C PHE A 36 -16.82 4.88 32.86
N PRO A 37 -17.63 5.07 33.92
CA PRO A 37 -18.67 6.11 33.99
C PRO A 37 -18.13 7.54 33.93
N ALA A 38 -16.84 7.77 34.19
CA ALA A 38 -16.23 9.10 34.15
C ALA A 38 -16.03 9.67 32.74
N VAL A 39 -15.69 8.82 31.74
CA VAL A 39 -15.56 9.25 30.34
C VAL A 39 -16.93 9.52 29.73
N ASP A 40 -17.91 8.69 30.08
CA ASP A 40 -19.31 8.89 29.69
C ASP A 40 -19.86 10.17 30.33
N LEU A 41 -19.57 10.44 31.61
CA LEU A 41 -19.97 11.66 32.31
C LEU A 41 -19.37 12.93 31.68
N VAL A 42 -18.08 12.92 31.31
CA VAL A 42 -17.40 14.08 30.70
C VAL A 42 -17.88 14.32 29.28
N ALA A 43 -18.02 13.26 28.47
CA ALA A 43 -18.52 13.37 27.10
C ALA A 43 -19.97 13.88 27.06
N ASP A 44 -20.83 13.38 27.95
CA ASP A 44 -22.23 13.82 28.05
C ASP A 44 -22.35 15.27 28.54
N LYS A 45 -21.45 15.71 29.43
CA LYS A 45 -21.42 17.10 29.92
C LYS A 45 -20.94 18.07 28.82
N LEU A 46 -19.94 17.67 28.03
CA LEU A 46 -19.46 18.42 26.87
C LEU A 46 -20.49 18.49 25.72
N HIS A 47 -21.17 17.38 25.43
CA HIS A 47 -22.23 17.34 24.42
C HIS A 47 -23.42 18.22 24.82
N LYS A 48 -23.79 18.24 26.11
CA LYS A 48 -24.84 19.12 26.64
C LYS A 48 -24.44 20.61 26.65
N LEU A 49 -23.16 20.93 26.79
CA LEU A 49 -22.64 22.30 26.78
C LEU A 49 -22.51 22.89 25.38
N LEU A 50 -22.21 22.07 24.37
CA LEU A 50 -21.88 22.53 23.01
C LEU A 50 -23.05 22.39 22.01
N GLY A 51 -24.07 21.58 22.32
CA GLY A 51 -25.27 21.42 21.49
C GLY A 51 -25.13 20.42 20.33
N PRO A 52 -26.23 20.14 19.60
CA PRO A 52 -26.35 19.02 18.66
C PRO A 52 -25.54 19.14 17.35
N GLY A 53 -24.78 20.22 17.15
CA GLY A 53 -23.93 20.41 15.96
C GLY A 53 -22.55 19.75 16.02
N PHE A 54 -22.22 19.04 17.11
CA PHE A 54 -20.87 18.55 17.41
C PHE A 54 -20.77 17.01 17.54
N GLU A 55 -21.29 16.29 16.54
CA GLU A 55 -21.22 14.83 16.37
C GLU A 55 -19.79 14.24 16.53
N TRP A 56 -18.74 15.02 16.22
CA TRP A 56 -17.34 14.62 16.38
C TRP A 56 -16.94 14.30 17.84
N ILE A 57 -17.67 14.81 18.84
CA ILE A 57 -17.46 14.48 20.26
C ILE A 57 -17.73 13.00 20.52
N MET A 58 -18.70 12.40 19.82
CA MET A 58 -19.02 10.97 19.92
C MET A 58 -17.92 10.11 19.29
N ILE A 59 -17.32 10.59 18.19
CA ILE A 59 -16.16 9.95 17.55
C ILE A 59 -14.95 9.99 18.50
N ILE A 60 -14.73 11.11 19.20
CA ILE A 60 -13.69 11.23 20.22
C ILE A 60 -13.97 10.32 21.42
N ARG A 61 -15.22 10.18 21.86
CA ARG A 61 -15.61 9.26 22.93
C ARG A 61 -15.24 7.82 22.59
N GLU A 62 -15.60 7.34 21.41
CA GLU A 62 -15.24 5.98 20.97
C GLU A 62 -13.73 5.82 20.79
N ALA A 63 -13.03 6.85 20.28
CA ALA A 63 -11.58 6.87 20.19
C ALA A 63 -10.91 6.83 21.58
N LEU A 64 -11.45 7.54 22.58
CA LEU A 64 -10.97 7.55 23.96
C LEU A 64 -11.22 6.22 24.68
N LYS A 65 -12.40 5.61 24.49
CA LYS A 65 -12.71 4.27 25.01
C LYS A 65 -11.76 3.22 24.44
N SER A 66 -11.51 3.30 23.13
CA SER A 66 -10.58 2.40 22.46
C SER A 66 -9.12 2.66 22.85
N CYS A 67 -8.72 3.94 22.99
CA CYS A 67 -7.41 4.35 23.50
C CYS A 67 -7.19 3.85 24.93
N TYR A 68 -8.22 3.87 25.78
CA TYR A 68 -8.15 3.31 27.14
C TYR A 68 -7.99 1.79 27.14
N GLY A 69 -8.69 1.06 26.25
CA GLY A 69 -8.47 -0.38 26.07
C GLY A 69 -7.03 -0.73 25.70
N VAL A 70 -6.42 0.09 24.83
CA VAL A 70 -5.00 -0.05 24.46
C VAL A 70 -4.05 0.46 25.55
N LEU A 71 -4.42 1.48 26.34
CA LEU A 71 -3.68 1.98 27.51
C LEU A 71 -3.68 0.96 28.65
N ALA A 72 -4.80 0.31 28.93
CA ALA A 72 -4.93 -0.74 29.94
C ALA A 72 -4.11 -1.98 29.54
N PHE A 73 -4.08 -2.31 28.25
CA PHE A 73 -3.19 -3.32 27.68
C PHE A 73 -1.71 -2.87 27.75
N GLY A 74 -1.44 -1.60 27.43
CA GLY A 74 -0.12 -1.01 27.44
C GLY A 74 0.47 -0.90 28.84
N LEU A 75 -0.32 -0.62 29.88
CA LEU A 75 0.08 -0.50 31.28
C LEU A 75 -0.02 -1.83 32.06
N GLY A 76 -0.74 -2.83 31.55
CA GLY A 76 -0.93 -4.14 32.16
C GLY A 76 0.29 -5.05 32.04
N PHE A 77 1.11 -5.12 33.09
CA PHE A 77 2.23 -6.05 33.19
C PHE A 77 1.73 -7.46 33.59
N LYS A 78 1.65 -8.37 32.62
CA LYS A 78 1.94 -9.81 32.85
C LYS A 78 2.63 -10.33 31.59
N ASN A 79 3.77 -10.99 31.77
CA ASN A 79 4.60 -11.64 30.74
C ASN A 79 3.78 -12.61 29.87
N LYS A 80 3.00 -12.09 28.92
CA LYS A 80 2.33 -12.89 27.89
C LYS A 80 2.84 -12.42 26.54
N PHE A 81 3.24 -13.40 25.74
CA PHE A 81 3.48 -13.26 24.32
C PHE A 81 2.38 -12.39 23.69
N VAL A 82 2.79 -11.35 22.96
CA VAL A 82 1.86 -10.50 22.21
C VAL A 82 1.15 -11.38 21.19
N ASN A 83 -0.19 -11.46 21.28
CA ASN A 83 -0.95 -12.27 20.33
C ASN A 83 -0.84 -11.66 18.91
N PRO A 84 -0.84 -12.46 17.84
CA PRO A 84 -0.81 -11.96 16.46
C PRO A 84 -1.93 -10.96 16.13
N GLN A 85 -3.11 -11.16 16.73
CA GLN A 85 -4.27 -10.28 16.59
C GLN A 85 -4.08 -8.94 17.30
N GLU A 86 -3.38 -8.93 18.44
CA GLU A 86 -3.01 -7.71 19.17
C GLU A 86 -1.94 -6.92 18.42
N LEU A 87 -0.97 -7.60 17.80
CA LEU A 87 0.02 -6.97 16.93
C LEU A 87 -0.62 -6.29 15.71
N ALA A 88 -1.66 -6.89 15.12
CA ALA A 88 -2.42 -6.30 14.02
C ALA A 88 -3.21 -5.04 14.46
N LEU A 89 -3.82 -5.07 15.65
CA LEU A 89 -4.46 -3.90 16.23
C LEU A 89 -3.45 -2.78 16.48
N LEU A 90 -2.26 -3.12 17.00
CA LEU A 90 -1.18 -2.17 17.25
C LEU A 90 -0.65 -1.54 15.96
N GLN A 91 -0.52 -2.31 14.88
CA GLN A 91 -0.16 -1.77 13.57
C GLN A 91 -1.23 -0.80 13.04
N ARG A 92 -2.52 -1.11 13.24
CA ARG A 92 -3.63 -0.23 12.85
C ARG A 92 -3.64 1.08 13.65
N TRP A 93 -3.44 1.01 14.97
CA TRP A 93 -3.32 2.18 15.84
C TRP A 93 -2.12 3.03 15.48
N ASN A 94 -0.97 2.38 15.25
CA ASN A 94 0.22 3.08 14.78
C ASN A 94 -0.10 3.87 13.51
N LYS A 95 -0.80 3.30 12.52
CA LYS A 95 -1.24 3.99 11.27
C LYS A 95 -2.17 5.18 11.53
N ILE A 96 -3.19 5.02 12.37
CA ILE A 96 -4.13 6.10 12.72
C ILE A 96 -3.38 7.27 13.38
N LEU A 97 -2.47 6.96 14.31
CA LEU A 97 -1.65 7.97 14.97
C LEU A 97 -0.77 8.74 13.96
N GLN A 98 -0.31 8.12 12.86
CA GLN A 98 0.51 8.79 11.82
C GLN A 98 -0.30 9.83 11.06
N VAL A 99 -1.52 9.45 10.65
CA VAL A 99 -2.45 10.37 9.98
C VAL A 99 -2.76 11.54 10.91
N LEU A 100 -3.05 11.25 12.17
CA LEU A 100 -3.31 12.29 13.18
C LEU A 100 -2.10 13.22 13.40
N CYS A 101 -0.87 12.68 13.39
CA CYS A 101 0.35 13.48 13.46
C CYS A 101 0.51 14.41 12.24
N VAL A 102 0.18 13.94 11.03
CA VAL A 102 0.24 14.79 9.82
C VAL A 102 -0.83 15.88 9.87
N VAL A 103 -2.04 15.56 10.32
CA VAL A 103 -3.12 16.54 10.55
C VAL A 103 -2.73 17.54 11.63
N SER A 104 -1.96 17.15 12.65
CA SER A 104 -1.53 18.08 13.71
C SER A 104 -0.71 19.27 13.21
N LEU A 105 -0.03 19.12 12.07
CA LEU A 105 0.74 20.21 11.46
C LEU A 105 -0.16 21.36 11.00
N SER A 106 -1.45 21.14 10.75
CA SER A 106 -2.37 22.23 10.40
C SER A 106 -2.85 23.03 11.61
N LEU A 107 -2.52 22.61 12.83
CA LEU A 107 -3.07 23.18 14.06
C LEU A 107 -2.08 24.11 14.77
N ASP A 108 -0.78 23.89 14.60
CA ASP A 108 0.27 24.79 15.13
C ASP A 108 0.23 26.22 14.52
N PRO A 109 -0.07 26.42 13.22
CA PRO A 109 -0.17 27.76 12.66
C PRO A 109 -1.32 28.60 13.25
N LEU A 110 -2.29 27.99 13.95
CA LEU A 110 -3.38 28.72 14.62
C LEU A 110 -2.85 29.75 15.63
N PHE A 111 -1.71 29.47 16.27
CA PHE A 111 -1.08 30.38 17.22
C PHE A 111 -0.58 31.68 16.57
N CYS A 112 -0.33 31.69 15.24
CA CYS A 112 0.06 32.90 14.51
C CYS A 112 -1.08 33.92 14.44
N TYR A 113 -2.35 33.48 14.62
CA TYR A 113 -3.54 34.32 14.51
C TYR A 113 -4.03 34.89 15.86
N LEU A 114 -3.28 34.68 16.95
CA LEU A 114 -3.68 35.08 18.30
C LEU A 114 -3.77 36.58 18.51
N LEU A 115 -2.94 37.36 17.83
CA LEU A 115 -2.96 38.81 17.95
C LEU A 115 -3.96 39.41 16.97
N ILE A 116 -4.70 40.40 17.44
CA ILE A 116 -5.63 41.20 16.67
C ILE A 116 -5.27 42.67 16.89
N VAL A 117 -5.36 43.46 15.83
CA VAL A 117 -5.17 44.89 15.90
C VAL A 117 -6.50 45.56 16.25
N ASN A 118 -6.55 46.27 17.36
CA ASN A 118 -7.63 47.21 17.64
C ASN A 118 -7.29 48.56 17.02
N ASP A 119 -7.97 48.89 15.93
CA ASP A 119 -7.74 50.14 15.20
C ASP A 119 -8.32 51.38 15.89
N GLU A 120 -9.27 51.23 16.82
CA GLU A 120 -9.83 52.35 17.59
C GLU A 120 -8.81 52.82 18.64
N ASN A 121 -8.31 51.88 19.44
CA ASN A 121 -7.40 52.16 20.55
C ASN A 121 -5.92 52.09 20.15
N LYS A 122 -5.62 51.83 18.87
CA LYS A 122 -4.25 51.69 18.31
C LYS A 122 -3.34 50.77 19.13
N CYS A 123 -3.88 49.62 19.49
CA CYS A 123 -3.21 48.66 20.36
C CYS A 123 -3.45 47.22 19.88
N LEU A 124 -2.59 46.31 20.33
CA LEU A 124 -2.71 44.88 20.09
C LEU A 124 -3.55 44.24 21.19
N ARG A 125 -4.51 43.43 20.78
CA ARG A 125 -5.35 42.62 21.65
C ARG A 125 -5.08 41.14 21.39
N LEU A 126 -5.08 40.35 22.46
CA LEU A 126 -5.03 38.89 22.37
C LEU A 126 -6.44 38.31 22.19
N ASP A 127 -6.62 37.46 21.19
CA ASP A 127 -7.84 36.68 21.00
C ASP A 127 -7.85 35.48 21.96
N THR A 128 -8.46 35.68 23.12
CA THR A 128 -8.57 34.65 24.16
C THR A 128 -9.46 33.49 23.73
N ARG A 129 -10.46 33.71 22.86
CA ARG A 129 -11.34 32.64 22.37
C ARG A 129 -10.57 31.70 21.45
N LEU A 130 -9.85 32.25 20.47
CA LEU A 130 -9.00 31.47 19.59
C LEU A 130 -7.85 30.80 20.35
N GLY A 131 -7.23 31.50 21.31
CA GLY A 131 -6.20 30.96 22.19
C GLY A 131 -6.67 29.72 22.95
N ASN A 132 -7.84 29.77 23.58
CA ASN A 132 -8.40 28.63 24.31
C ASN A 132 -8.66 27.44 23.38
N ILE A 133 -9.22 27.67 22.19
CA ILE A 133 -9.48 26.62 21.20
C ILE A 133 -8.19 25.99 20.69
N ALA A 134 -7.21 26.82 20.30
CA ALA A 134 -5.92 26.35 19.81
C ALA A 134 -5.19 25.51 20.87
N ILE A 135 -5.21 25.93 22.14
CA ILE A 135 -4.60 25.20 23.25
C ILE A 135 -5.30 23.88 23.54
N LEU A 136 -6.64 23.87 23.57
CA LEU A 136 -7.42 22.64 23.75
C LEU A 136 -7.04 21.62 22.67
N LEU A 137 -7.08 22.06 21.42
CA LEU A 137 -6.78 21.21 20.26
C LEU A 137 -5.33 20.72 20.27
N ARG A 138 -4.38 21.61 20.61
CA ARG A 138 -2.95 21.29 20.76
C ARG A 138 -2.72 20.23 21.84
N SER A 139 -3.39 20.36 22.98
CA SER A 139 -3.27 19.45 24.13
C SER A 139 -3.81 18.05 23.82
N VAL A 140 -4.91 17.96 23.06
CA VAL A 140 -5.45 16.69 22.57
C VAL A 140 -4.42 15.96 21.70
N ILE A 141 -3.75 16.66 20.79
CA ILE A 141 -2.71 16.05 19.95
C ILE A 141 -1.49 15.64 20.78
N ASP A 142 -1.03 16.49 21.70
CA ASP A 142 0.11 16.18 22.58
C ASP A 142 -0.12 14.91 23.38
N PHE A 143 -1.35 14.68 23.84
CA PHE A 143 -1.74 13.43 24.48
C PHE A 143 -1.55 12.21 23.57
N PHE A 144 -1.98 12.29 22.30
CA PHE A 144 -1.78 11.21 21.33
C PHE A 144 -0.32 10.99 20.96
N HIS A 145 0.49 12.06 20.88
CA HIS A 145 1.93 11.96 20.66
C HIS A 145 2.64 11.31 21.85
N LEU A 146 2.26 11.68 23.08
CA LEU A 146 2.79 11.09 24.31
C LEU A 146 2.50 9.60 24.35
N PHE A 147 1.25 9.23 24.04
CA PHE A 147 0.83 7.84 23.94
C PHE A 147 1.69 7.05 22.93
N ARG A 148 1.95 7.63 21.74
CA ARG A 148 2.81 7.03 20.72
C ARG A 148 4.23 6.79 21.22
N ILE A 149 4.84 7.75 21.92
CA ILE A 149 6.21 7.62 22.44
C ILE A 149 6.27 6.52 23.50
N ILE A 150 5.34 6.51 24.46
CA ILE A 150 5.26 5.47 25.49
C ILE A 150 5.20 4.09 24.83
N PHE A 151 4.39 3.96 23.78
CA PHE A 151 4.23 2.71 23.05
C PHE A 151 5.50 2.31 22.28
N GLN A 152 6.13 3.26 21.57
CA GLN A 152 7.38 3.00 20.82
C GLN A 152 8.55 2.65 21.74
N PHE A 153 8.64 3.29 22.91
CA PHE A 153 9.65 2.99 23.91
C PHE A 153 9.48 1.57 24.45
N ARG A 154 8.24 1.15 24.77
CA ARG A 154 7.93 -0.22 25.19
C ARG A 154 8.25 -1.26 24.10
N ALA A 155 7.80 -1.02 22.86
CA ALA A 155 8.08 -1.92 21.75
C ALA A 155 9.59 -2.09 21.51
N SER A 156 10.37 -1.01 21.67
CA SER A 156 11.83 -1.05 21.50
C SER A 156 12.51 -1.85 22.60
N ILE A 157 12.06 -1.75 23.86
CA ILE A 157 12.59 -2.56 24.98
C ILE A 157 12.32 -4.05 24.75
N THR A 158 11.10 -4.42 24.32
CA THR A 158 10.74 -5.83 24.07
C THR A 158 11.58 -6.47 22.97
N ILE A 159 12.00 -5.70 21.96
CA ILE A 159 12.86 -6.19 20.86
C ILE A 159 14.32 -6.36 21.35
N ILE A 160 14.78 -5.52 22.29
CA ILE A 160 16.15 -5.53 22.79
C ILE A 160 16.38 -6.61 23.85
N THR A 161 15.35 -7.07 24.57
CA THR A 161 15.46 -8.24 25.46
C THR A 161 15.36 -9.53 24.63
N PRO A 162 16.46 -10.27 24.39
CA PRO A 162 16.34 -11.61 23.86
C PRO A 162 15.82 -12.47 25.01
N SER A 163 14.53 -12.78 25.00
CA SER A 163 14.09 -13.92 25.81
C SER A 163 14.82 -15.15 25.28
N GLN A 164 15.48 -15.88 26.17
CA GLN A 164 16.07 -17.16 25.86
C GLN A 164 14.97 -18.14 25.41
N ALA A 165 14.61 -18.09 24.13
CA ALA A 165 13.83 -19.12 23.48
C ALA A 165 14.81 -20.20 23.05
N SER A 166 15.04 -21.14 23.96
CA SER A 166 15.66 -22.43 23.66
C SER A 166 14.92 -23.10 22.50
N GLY A 167 15.66 -23.48 21.46
CA GLY A 167 15.27 -24.53 20.52
C GLY A 167 15.08 -24.11 19.05
N THR A 168 16.16 -24.29 18.28
CA THR A 168 16.16 -24.68 16.86
C THR A 168 16.07 -23.60 15.77
N GLY A 169 17.23 -23.31 15.17
CA GLY A 169 17.37 -23.17 13.70
C GLY A 169 17.53 -21.76 13.11
N ARG A 170 18.77 -21.24 13.10
CA ARG A 170 19.44 -20.39 12.07
C ARG A 170 18.54 -19.68 11.03
N ASN A 171 18.58 -18.34 10.86
CA ASN A 171 19.70 -17.57 10.29
C ASN A 171 19.55 -16.04 10.49
N GLU A 172 20.72 -15.38 10.60
CA GLU A 172 21.06 -13.96 10.38
C GLU A 172 20.35 -12.87 11.19
N SER A 173 20.87 -12.60 12.39
CA SER A 173 20.78 -11.27 13.02
C SER A 173 22.07 -10.48 12.76
N VAL A 174 22.01 -9.49 11.87
CA VAL A 174 22.96 -8.37 11.89
C VAL A 174 22.75 -7.67 13.23
N THR A 175 23.64 -7.97 14.17
CA THR A 175 23.52 -7.47 15.55
C THR A 175 24.36 -6.20 15.61
N GLU A 176 23.73 -5.04 15.37
CA GLU A 176 24.38 -3.76 15.63
C GLU A 176 24.70 -3.63 17.12
N PRO A 177 25.86 -3.05 17.51
CA PRO A 177 26.29 -3.02 18.90
C PRO A 177 25.29 -2.25 19.81
N PRO A 178 24.91 -2.81 20.97
CA PRO A 178 23.87 -2.26 21.85
C PRO A 178 24.18 -0.86 22.36
N ALA A 179 25.47 -0.48 22.44
CA ALA A 179 25.91 0.85 22.83
C ALA A 179 25.51 1.93 21.79
N LEU A 180 25.56 1.61 20.49
CA LEU A 180 25.20 2.53 19.41
C LEU A 180 23.66 2.74 19.34
N VAL A 181 22.91 1.68 19.61
CA VAL A 181 21.44 1.70 19.70
C VAL A 181 20.98 2.55 20.89
N GLY A 182 21.68 2.49 22.03
CA GLY A 182 21.38 3.31 23.21
C GLY A 182 21.51 4.81 22.98
N THR A 183 22.60 5.26 22.35
CA THR A 183 22.82 6.69 22.04
C THR A 183 21.82 7.21 20.99
N TYR A 184 21.51 6.39 19.98
CA TYR A 184 20.52 6.75 18.96
C TYR A 184 19.08 6.82 19.53
N LEU A 185 18.71 5.89 20.40
CA LEU A 185 17.43 5.91 21.11
C LEU A 185 17.29 7.14 22.01
N LEU A 186 18.36 7.52 22.73
CA LEU A 186 18.36 8.70 23.58
C LEU A 186 18.15 9.99 22.78
N LEU A 187 18.85 10.16 21.65
CA LEU A 187 18.73 11.36 20.82
C LEU A 187 17.32 11.54 20.25
N TRP A 188 16.73 10.47 19.70
CA TRP A 188 15.36 10.53 19.18
C TRP A 188 14.30 10.67 20.27
N PHE A 189 14.55 10.11 21.45
CA PHE A 189 13.71 10.28 22.63
C PHE A 189 13.75 11.72 23.16
N LEU A 190 14.91 12.36 23.17
CA LEU A 190 15.04 13.78 23.52
C LEU A 190 14.29 14.68 22.52
N LEU A 191 14.40 14.39 21.23
CA LEU A 191 13.66 15.12 20.20
C LEU A 191 12.14 14.94 20.35
N ASP A 192 11.70 13.72 20.68
CA ASP A 192 10.30 13.41 20.98
C ASP A 192 9.75 14.19 22.18
N ILE A 193 10.55 14.31 23.26
CA ILE A 193 10.19 15.14 24.43
C ILE A 193 10.06 16.61 24.02
N LEU A 194 11.04 17.12 23.27
CA LEU A 194 11.09 18.53 22.85
C LEU A 194 9.87 18.94 22.01
N VAL A 195 9.33 18.02 21.20
CA VAL A 195 8.14 18.24 20.36
C VAL A 195 6.83 18.31 21.17
N ILE A 196 6.76 17.67 22.34
CA ILE A 196 5.54 17.54 23.15
C ILE A 196 5.45 18.58 24.27
N LEU A 197 6.56 19.21 24.63
CA LEU A 197 6.58 20.21 25.70
C LEU A 197 5.46 21.26 25.48
N PRO A 198 4.56 21.47 26.46
CA PRO A 198 3.41 22.36 26.30
C PRO A 198 3.81 23.84 26.51
N LEU A 199 4.89 24.28 25.86
CA LEU A 199 5.42 25.64 26.01
C LEU A 199 4.39 26.71 25.59
N PRO A 200 3.65 26.56 24.47
CA PRO A 200 2.62 27.54 24.10
C PRO A 200 1.52 27.66 25.15
N GLN A 201 1.09 26.54 25.73
CA GLN A 201 0.07 26.49 26.77
C GLN A 201 0.54 27.21 28.04
N VAL A 202 1.79 26.99 28.45
CA VAL A 202 2.38 27.65 29.63
C VAL A 202 2.45 29.16 29.43
N VAL A 203 2.95 29.61 28.28
CA VAL A 203 3.13 31.05 28.02
C VAL A 203 1.79 31.78 27.96
N VAL A 204 0.78 31.22 27.28
CA VAL A 204 -0.54 31.87 27.12
C VAL A 204 -1.34 31.91 28.42
N PHE A 205 -1.36 30.84 29.22
CA PHE A 205 -2.19 30.80 30.44
C PHE A 205 -1.48 31.28 31.70
N PHE A 206 -0.17 31.08 31.83
CA PHE A 206 0.54 31.37 33.08
C PHE A 206 1.42 32.61 33.01
N ILE A 207 2.05 32.88 31.86
CA ILE A 207 3.02 33.97 31.75
C ILE A 207 2.33 35.26 31.30
N ILE A 208 1.67 35.25 30.14
CA ILE A 208 1.05 36.45 29.54
C ILE A 208 0.08 37.17 30.51
N PRO A 209 -0.83 36.49 31.23
CA PRO A 209 -1.76 37.16 32.14
C PRO A 209 -1.11 37.78 33.38
N ARG A 210 0.16 37.44 33.68
CA ARG A 210 0.91 37.94 34.86
C ARG A 210 1.91 39.04 34.50
N LEU A 211 1.98 39.45 33.24
CA LEU A 211 2.94 40.45 32.76
C LEU A 211 2.25 41.81 32.59
N ASN A 212 2.95 42.88 32.97
CA ASN A 212 2.57 44.26 32.64
C ASN A 212 2.64 44.49 31.12
N ASP A 213 1.84 45.41 30.59
CA ASP A 213 1.62 45.65 29.15
C ASP A 213 2.91 45.77 28.31
N SER A 214 3.96 46.40 28.84
CA SER A 214 5.25 46.55 28.15
C SER A 214 5.97 45.22 27.90
N ARG A 215 5.75 44.22 28.75
CA ARG A 215 6.37 42.89 28.68
C ARG A 215 5.52 41.88 27.92
N VAL A 216 4.21 42.11 27.78
CA VAL A 216 3.28 41.23 27.06
C VAL A 216 3.68 41.09 25.58
N PHE A 217 4.15 42.17 24.95
CA PHE A 217 4.63 42.11 23.57
C PHE A 217 5.82 41.16 23.42
N ASN A 218 6.83 41.31 24.27
CA ASN A 218 8.05 40.50 24.19
C ASN A 218 7.75 39.03 24.50
N ALA A 219 6.82 38.77 25.43
CA ALA A 219 6.34 37.43 25.73
C ALA A 219 5.58 36.80 24.56
N THR A 220 4.73 37.57 23.87
CA THR A 220 3.99 37.07 22.70
C THR A 220 4.91 36.84 21.50
N LYS A 221 5.91 37.70 21.29
CA LYS A 221 6.95 37.45 20.29
C LYS A 221 7.75 36.18 20.59
N SER A 222 8.11 35.98 21.86
CA SER A 222 8.81 34.77 22.31
C SER A 222 7.95 33.51 22.13
N LEU A 223 6.65 33.60 22.42
CA LEU A 223 5.66 32.54 22.16
C LEU A 223 5.67 32.11 20.70
N ASN A 224 5.62 33.06 19.76
CA ASN A 224 5.60 32.75 18.33
C ASN A 224 6.90 32.05 17.89
N PHE A 225 8.05 32.50 18.38
CA PHE A 225 9.33 31.83 18.12
C PHE A 225 9.33 30.38 18.65
N ILE A 226 8.80 30.16 19.86
CA ILE A 226 8.66 28.83 20.45
C ILE A 226 7.76 27.94 19.60
N VAL A 227 6.59 28.45 19.15
CA VAL A 227 5.67 27.71 18.27
C VAL A 227 6.35 27.31 16.97
N ILE A 228 7.09 28.23 16.33
CA ILE A 228 7.84 27.97 15.10
C ILE A 228 8.89 26.89 15.32
N LEU A 229 9.68 27.00 16.39
CA LEU A 229 10.70 26.01 16.72
C LEU A 229 10.09 24.61 16.92
N GLN A 230 9.01 24.53 17.69
CA GLN A 230 8.29 23.26 17.91
C GLN A 230 7.68 22.69 16.63
N TYR A 231 7.15 23.55 15.78
CA TYR A 231 6.63 23.17 14.46
C TYR A 231 7.72 22.55 13.59
N VAL A 232 8.89 23.19 13.49
CA VAL A 232 10.04 22.67 12.72
C VAL A 232 10.49 21.31 13.27
N LEU A 233 10.64 21.19 14.59
CA LEU A 233 11.02 19.93 15.23
C LEU A 233 10.01 18.81 14.95
N ARG A 234 8.71 19.13 14.95
CA ARG A 234 7.62 18.21 14.63
C ARG A 234 7.69 17.75 13.17
N VAL A 235 7.88 18.67 12.23
CA VAL A 235 8.06 18.33 10.80
C VAL A 235 9.28 17.43 10.61
N LEU A 236 10.41 17.73 11.25
CA LEU A 236 11.62 16.91 11.19
C LEU A 236 11.35 15.49 11.73
N ARG A 237 10.66 15.36 12.88
CA ARG A 237 10.30 14.05 13.45
C ARG A 237 9.35 13.27 12.54
N ILE A 238 8.31 13.91 12.01
CA ILE A 238 7.34 13.29 11.11
C ILE A 238 8.01 12.85 9.81
N SER A 239 8.91 13.66 9.24
CA SER A 239 9.61 13.33 7.99
C SER A 239 10.56 12.14 8.14
N SER A 240 11.32 12.07 9.24
CA SER A 240 12.17 10.91 9.57
C SER A 240 11.31 9.66 9.70
N TRP A 241 10.18 9.78 10.38
CA TRP A 241 9.24 8.69 10.56
C TRP A 241 8.61 8.24 9.22
N LEU A 242 8.21 9.17 8.34
CA LEU A 242 7.64 8.86 7.03
C LEU A 242 8.65 8.15 6.11
N LYS A 243 9.94 8.52 6.19
CA LYS A 243 11.03 7.80 5.49
C LYS A 243 11.21 6.37 5.99
N LYS A 244 11.04 6.12 7.30
CA LYS A 244 11.11 4.77 7.86
C LYS A 244 9.88 3.95 7.48
N ALA A 245 8.69 4.55 7.51
CA ALA A 245 7.43 3.89 7.18
C ALA A 245 7.36 3.45 5.72
N THR A 246 7.81 4.30 4.78
CA THR A 246 7.87 3.99 3.34
C THR A 246 8.80 2.83 3.00
N ARG A 247 9.85 2.59 3.81
CA ARG A 247 10.77 1.46 3.61
C ARG A 247 10.23 0.12 4.13
N ILE A 248 9.52 0.14 5.27
CA ILE A 248 9.11 -1.08 6.00
C ILE A 248 7.72 -1.54 5.56
N SER A 249 6.83 -0.60 5.31
CA SER A 249 5.48 -0.87 4.88
C SER A 249 5.36 -0.30 3.49
N GLY A 250 4.93 -1.12 2.53
CA GLY A 250 4.31 -0.64 1.30
C GLY A 250 3.00 0.14 1.59
N PHE A 251 2.96 0.96 2.64
CA PHE A 251 1.85 1.77 3.12
C PHE A 251 1.50 2.88 2.13
N LEU A 252 2.46 3.32 1.32
CA LEU A 252 2.22 4.18 0.15
C LEU A 252 2.10 3.38 -1.16
N ALA A 253 2.01 2.04 -1.08
CA ALA A 253 1.64 1.18 -2.21
C ALA A 253 0.12 1.02 -2.38
N GLU A 254 -0.70 1.64 -1.52
CA GLU A 254 -2.15 1.70 -1.72
C GLU A 254 -2.52 2.81 -2.71
N THR A 255 -2.68 2.42 -3.97
CA THR A 255 -3.22 3.19 -5.10
C THR A 255 -2.51 4.53 -5.39
N ALA A 256 -2.11 4.72 -6.65
CA ALA A 256 -1.51 5.98 -7.10
C ALA A 256 -2.35 7.25 -6.75
N GLY A 257 -3.66 7.08 -6.53
CA GLY A 257 -4.56 8.15 -6.05
C GLY A 257 -4.31 8.62 -4.61
N THR A 258 -4.01 7.73 -3.67
CA THR A 258 -3.74 8.11 -2.27
C THR A 258 -2.47 8.95 -2.16
N LYS A 259 -1.43 8.60 -2.93
CA LYS A 259 -0.19 9.38 -3.02
C LYS A 259 -0.44 10.78 -3.60
N ALA A 260 -1.25 10.88 -4.66
CA ALA A 260 -1.64 12.15 -5.26
C ALA A 260 -2.42 13.05 -4.28
N ALA A 261 -3.40 12.47 -3.57
CA ALA A 261 -4.19 13.19 -2.55
C ALA A 261 -3.32 13.66 -1.37
N SER A 262 -2.40 12.82 -0.89
CA SER A 262 -1.45 13.18 0.16
C SER A 262 -0.53 14.32 -0.27
N ASN A 263 -0.05 14.30 -1.50
CA ASN A 263 0.79 15.37 -2.03
C ASN A 263 0.04 16.71 -2.15
N LEU A 264 -1.22 16.65 -2.61
CA LEU A 264 -2.09 17.83 -2.63
C LEU A 264 -2.35 18.37 -1.23
N PHE A 265 -2.61 17.50 -0.25
CA PHE A 265 -2.79 17.89 1.14
C PHE A 265 -1.55 18.61 1.70
N LEU A 266 -0.35 18.09 1.46
CA LEU A 266 0.90 18.73 1.90
C LEU A 266 1.11 20.10 1.26
N TYR A 267 0.73 20.26 -0.02
CA TYR A 267 0.77 21.55 -0.71
C TYR A 267 -0.21 22.57 -0.11
N MET A 268 -1.45 22.15 0.18
CA MET A 268 -2.43 22.99 0.86
C MET A 268 -2.00 23.35 2.29
N LEU A 269 -1.40 22.40 3.01
CA LEU A 269 -0.83 22.63 4.33
C LEU A 269 0.30 23.67 4.30
N ALA A 270 1.23 23.57 3.34
CA ALA A 270 2.28 24.57 3.15
C ALA A 270 1.69 25.97 2.88
N SER A 271 0.63 26.05 2.06
CA SER A 271 -0.10 27.29 1.77
C SER A 271 -0.71 27.90 3.03
N HIS A 272 -1.34 27.07 3.86
CA HIS A 272 -1.88 27.48 5.16
C HIS A 272 -0.81 28.04 6.10
N VAL A 273 0.35 27.38 6.17
CA VAL A 273 1.48 27.78 7.03
C VAL A 273 2.08 29.11 6.54
N VAL A 274 2.28 29.27 5.23
CA VAL A 274 2.78 30.53 4.64
C VAL A 274 1.82 31.68 4.90
N GLY A 275 0.52 31.45 4.73
CA GLY A 275 -0.53 32.44 5.06
C GLY A 275 -0.53 32.85 6.53
N ALA A 276 -0.35 31.89 7.43
CA ALA A 276 -0.28 32.15 8.87
C ALA A 276 0.95 33.00 9.25
N PHE A 277 2.12 32.72 8.66
CA PHE A 277 3.31 33.55 8.85
C PHE A 277 3.15 34.95 8.28
N TRP A 278 2.53 35.06 7.12
CA TRP A 278 2.22 36.37 6.53
C TRP A 278 1.31 37.21 7.43
N TYR A 279 0.25 36.61 8.01
CA TYR A 279 -0.60 37.30 8.98
C TYR A 279 0.20 37.78 10.20
N LEU A 280 1.01 36.90 10.78
CA LEU A 280 1.81 37.23 11.95
C LEU A 280 2.79 38.37 11.67
N PHE A 281 3.54 38.28 10.57
CA PHE A 281 4.50 39.30 10.17
C PHE A 281 3.82 40.62 9.80
N SER A 282 2.57 40.60 9.30
CA SER A 282 1.78 41.81 9.08
C SER A 282 1.53 42.57 10.39
N ILE A 283 1.20 41.84 11.46
CA ILE A 283 1.02 42.43 12.80
C ILE A 283 2.34 42.95 13.36
N GLU A 284 3.43 42.17 13.22
CA GLU A 284 4.76 42.62 13.65
C GLU A 284 5.22 43.88 12.90
N ARG A 285 4.93 43.96 11.61
CA ARG A 285 5.26 45.12 10.77
C ARG A 285 4.45 46.34 11.17
N LYS A 286 3.15 46.20 11.45
CA LYS A 286 2.30 47.28 12.00
C LYS A 286 2.78 47.75 13.36
N ALA A 287 3.14 46.82 14.25
CA ALA A 287 3.71 47.15 15.56
C ALA A 287 5.09 47.84 15.46
N ALA A 288 5.90 47.50 14.47
CA ALA A 288 7.18 48.17 14.20
C ALA A 288 6.97 49.62 13.76
N CYS A 289 5.96 49.89 12.93
CA CYS A 289 5.58 51.26 12.56
C CYS A 289 5.19 52.08 13.79
N TRP A 290 4.28 51.55 14.63
CA TRP A 290 3.87 52.22 15.87
C TRP A 290 5.05 52.52 16.78
N ARG A 291 6.00 51.59 16.95
CA ARG A 291 7.23 51.83 17.72
C ARG A 291 8.11 52.93 17.16
N GLN A 292 8.21 53.02 15.84
CA GLN A 292 9.05 54.04 15.20
C GLN A 292 8.51 55.44 15.48
N VAL A 293 7.19 55.61 15.38
CA VAL A 293 6.50 56.86 15.73
C VAL A 293 6.67 57.19 17.21
N CYS A 294 6.52 56.20 18.08
CA CYS A 294 6.66 56.35 19.53
C CYS A 294 8.07 56.71 20.03
N LYS A 295 9.11 56.50 19.22
CA LYS A 295 10.49 56.88 19.57
C LYS A 295 10.79 58.34 19.24
N ASN A 296 9.95 59.02 18.47
CA ASN A 296 10.15 60.43 18.15
C ASN A 296 9.81 61.32 19.35
N PRO A 297 10.59 62.38 19.63
CA PRO A 297 10.40 63.26 20.79
C PRO A 297 9.06 64.00 20.79
N ALA A 298 8.35 64.06 19.66
CA ALA A 298 7.00 64.61 19.55
C ALA A 298 5.89 63.64 20.02
N GLY A 299 6.20 62.37 20.33
CA GLY A 299 5.22 61.29 20.55
C GLY A 299 4.90 60.92 22.01
N GLY A 300 5.50 61.60 23.00
CA GLY A 300 5.25 61.33 24.42
C GLY A 300 5.94 60.08 24.98
N ASN A 301 6.27 60.08 26.28
CA ASN A 301 7.27 59.19 26.89
C ASN A 301 6.84 57.74 27.19
N TYR A 302 5.61 57.29 26.89
CA TYR A 302 5.19 55.91 27.17
C TYR A 302 4.16 55.40 26.15
N CYS A 303 4.63 54.60 25.17
CA CYS A 303 3.72 53.86 24.28
C CYS A 303 3.54 52.43 24.77
N SER A 304 2.36 52.14 25.32
CA SER A 304 1.90 50.76 25.43
C SER A 304 1.40 50.28 24.06
N LEU A 305 1.93 49.16 23.58
CA LEU A 305 1.48 48.54 22.33
C LEU A 305 0.34 47.55 22.56
N TYR A 306 0.00 47.25 23.82
CA TYR A 306 -1.08 46.35 24.20
C TYR A 306 -2.24 47.14 24.78
N CYS A 307 -3.46 46.66 24.54
CA CYS A 307 -4.65 47.30 25.08
C CYS A 307 -4.72 47.05 26.60
N GLY A 308 -4.40 48.09 27.39
CA GLY A 308 -4.59 48.16 28.84
C GLY A 308 -5.54 49.31 29.24
N ASP A 309 -5.76 49.52 30.54
CA ASP A 309 -6.70 50.52 31.06
C ASP A 309 -6.23 51.98 30.84
N ASP A 310 -4.92 52.21 30.71
CA ASP A 310 -4.38 53.55 30.45
C ASP A 310 -4.44 53.87 28.94
N THR A 311 -5.44 54.65 28.58
CA THR A 311 -5.74 55.05 27.20
C THR A 311 -4.71 56.07 26.69
N PHE A 312 -3.97 55.68 25.66
CA PHE A 312 -2.93 56.48 25.01
C PHE A 312 -3.52 57.64 24.18
N GLY A 313 -3.00 58.86 24.37
CA GLY A 313 -3.54 60.11 23.81
C GLY A 313 -2.95 60.61 22.49
N ALA A 314 -2.16 59.82 21.74
CA ALA A 314 -1.57 60.25 20.44
C ALA A 314 -2.12 59.45 19.23
N THR A 315 -3.43 59.20 19.21
CA THR A 315 -4.13 58.40 18.18
C THR A 315 -4.12 59.03 16.78
N THR A 316 -4.09 60.36 16.66
CA THR A 316 -4.08 61.08 15.38
C THR A 316 -2.76 60.93 14.64
N LEU A 317 -1.61 61.11 15.32
CA LEU A 317 -0.28 61.03 14.72
C LEU A 317 0.07 59.61 14.22
N LEU A 318 -0.45 58.59 14.93
CA LEU A 318 -0.35 57.18 14.52
C LEU A 318 -1.21 56.86 13.29
N ASN A 319 -2.37 57.50 13.15
CA ASN A 319 -3.26 57.32 11.99
C ASN A 319 -2.60 57.79 10.70
N ASP A 320 -1.98 58.96 10.73
CA ASP A 320 -1.38 59.55 9.53
C ASP A 320 -0.11 58.83 9.08
N SER A 321 0.66 58.29 10.04
CA SER A 321 1.97 57.67 9.76
C SER A 321 1.91 56.16 9.49
N CYS A 322 0.97 55.43 10.10
CA CYS A 322 0.93 53.96 10.12
C CYS A 322 -0.36 53.35 9.53
N SER A 323 -0.96 54.02 8.54
CA SER A 323 -2.13 53.54 7.82
C SER A 323 -1.80 53.24 6.36
N ALA A 324 -2.24 52.08 5.86
CA ALA A 324 -2.09 51.72 4.44
C ALA A 324 -3.09 52.48 3.53
N LYS A 325 -4.09 53.15 4.10
CA LYS A 325 -5.18 53.81 3.35
C LYS A 325 -4.94 55.29 3.07
N THR A 326 -3.93 55.90 3.70
CA THR A 326 -3.65 57.33 3.59
C THR A 326 -2.44 57.60 2.70
N PRO A 327 -2.54 58.51 1.71
CA PRO A 327 -1.44 58.85 0.81
C PRO A 327 -0.26 59.55 1.52
N ASN A 328 -0.44 60.00 2.76
CA ASN A 328 0.60 60.62 3.60
C ASN A 328 1.38 59.62 4.47
N SER A 329 1.12 58.31 4.35
CA SER A 329 1.86 57.31 5.13
C SER A 329 3.31 57.23 4.66
N THR A 330 4.24 57.47 5.58
CA THR A 330 5.68 57.45 5.30
C THR A 330 6.28 56.04 5.40
N PHE A 331 5.52 55.08 5.94
CA PHE A 331 6.00 53.73 6.21
C PHE A 331 5.55 52.74 5.14
N ASP A 332 6.50 52.19 4.40
CA ASP A 332 6.25 51.15 3.41
C ASP A 332 6.02 49.78 4.07
N PHE A 333 4.83 49.23 3.84
CA PHE A 333 4.39 47.92 4.32
C PHE A 333 4.69 46.78 3.32
N GLY A 334 5.05 47.08 2.07
CA GLY A 334 5.38 46.09 1.04
C GLY A 334 4.34 44.97 0.93
N ILE A 335 4.77 43.71 1.04
CA ILE A 335 3.90 42.52 0.90
C ILE A 335 2.80 42.43 1.97
N TYR A 336 2.90 43.21 3.04
CA TYR A 336 1.94 43.23 4.15
C TYR A 336 0.84 44.28 3.94
N SER A 337 0.94 45.16 2.93
CA SER A 337 -0.05 46.22 2.69
C SER A 337 -1.46 45.66 2.49
N ASP A 338 -1.58 44.57 1.73
CA ASP A 338 -2.83 43.87 1.45
C ASP A 338 -3.56 43.40 2.73
N ALA A 339 -2.80 42.98 3.76
CA ALA A 339 -3.38 42.60 5.06
C ALA A 339 -3.97 43.80 5.83
N LEU A 340 -3.37 44.99 5.66
CA LEU A 340 -3.85 46.22 6.28
C LEU A 340 -5.05 46.79 5.52
N GLU A 341 -5.02 46.78 4.18
CA GLU A 341 -6.07 47.31 3.32
C GLU A 341 -7.37 46.50 3.44
N SER A 342 -7.25 45.17 3.39
CA SER A 342 -8.36 44.23 3.57
C SER A 342 -8.95 44.23 4.98
N GLY A 343 -8.22 44.74 5.97
CA GLY A 343 -8.65 44.75 7.37
C GLY A 343 -8.63 43.38 8.04
N VAL A 344 -7.98 42.37 7.44
CA VAL A 344 -7.95 41.00 8.00
C VAL A 344 -7.28 40.94 9.38
N ILE A 345 -6.28 41.81 9.63
CA ILE A 345 -5.59 41.92 10.93
C ILE A 345 -6.46 42.54 12.03
N ASN A 346 -7.56 43.21 11.67
CA ASN A 346 -8.51 43.82 12.59
C ASN A 346 -9.71 42.89 12.87
N SER A 347 -9.99 41.94 11.98
CA SER A 347 -11.16 41.06 12.10
C SER A 347 -11.01 40.05 13.25
N ALA A 348 -12.05 39.95 14.07
CA ALA A 348 -12.22 38.89 15.06
C ALA A 348 -12.91 37.63 14.48
N ASP A 349 -13.39 37.70 13.23
CA ASP A 349 -13.96 36.53 12.57
C ASP A 349 -12.84 35.57 12.14
N PHE A 350 -12.78 34.43 12.83
CA PHE A 350 -11.79 33.40 12.59
C PHE A 350 -11.90 32.81 11.17
N VAL A 351 -13.11 32.59 10.65
CA VAL A 351 -13.30 31.92 9.35
C VAL A 351 -12.86 32.84 8.22
N GLN A 352 -13.22 34.12 8.30
CA GLN A 352 -12.77 35.12 7.34
C GLN A 352 -11.24 35.23 7.36
N LYS A 353 -10.65 35.34 8.55
CA LYS A 353 -9.21 35.47 8.76
C LYS A 353 -8.42 34.31 8.18
N ILE A 354 -8.78 33.07 8.53
CA ILE A 354 -8.07 31.88 8.06
C ILE A 354 -8.24 31.66 6.56
N SER A 355 -9.44 31.91 6.02
CA SER A 355 -9.72 31.70 4.59
C SER A 355 -8.94 32.67 3.72
N TYR A 356 -8.90 33.94 4.11
CA TYR A 356 -8.17 34.96 3.37
C TYR A 356 -6.65 34.75 3.42
N CYS A 357 -6.11 34.42 4.61
CA CYS A 357 -4.68 34.13 4.74
C CYS A 357 -4.28 32.85 4.01
N PHE A 358 -5.13 31.81 4.04
CA PHE A 358 -4.93 30.60 3.25
C PHE A 358 -4.93 30.89 1.75
N TRP A 359 -5.88 31.69 1.27
CA TRP A 359 -5.92 32.15 -0.13
C TRP A 359 -4.63 32.87 -0.52
N TRP A 360 -4.18 33.84 0.29
CA TRP A 360 -2.95 34.57 0.05
C TRP A 360 -1.72 33.64 -0.04
N GLY A 361 -1.62 32.68 0.87
CA GLY A 361 -0.54 31.68 0.87
C GLY A 361 -0.59 30.77 -0.36
N LEU A 362 -1.79 30.31 -0.74
CA LEU A 362 -2.00 29.47 -1.92
C LEU A 362 -1.64 30.19 -3.22
N GLN A 363 -2.07 31.45 -3.35
CA GLN A 363 -1.80 32.31 -4.48
C GLN A 363 -0.29 32.48 -4.68
N ASN A 364 0.46 32.80 -3.62
CA ASN A 364 1.90 33.05 -3.73
C ASN A 364 2.75 31.77 -3.86
N LEU A 365 2.34 30.65 -3.27
CA LEU A 365 3.02 29.36 -3.51
C LEU A 365 2.75 28.77 -4.89
N SER A 366 1.62 29.11 -5.51
CA SER A 366 1.28 28.59 -6.85
C SER A 366 2.23 29.07 -7.96
N SER A 367 3.02 30.12 -7.71
CA SER A 367 3.84 30.84 -8.69
C SER A 367 3.05 31.48 -9.86
N LEU A 368 1.88 30.96 -10.21
CA LEU A 368 1.00 31.45 -11.29
C LEU A 368 0.22 32.71 -10.88
N GLY A 369 -0.18 32.82 -9.62
CA GLY A 369 -0.90 33.97 -9.08
C GLY A 369 -0.02 34.93 -8.27
N GLN A 370 1.29 34.75 -8.28
CA GLN A 370 2.20 35.44 -7.36
C GLN A 370 2.22 36.95 -7.59
N SER A 371 2.01 37.73 -6.53
CA SER A 371 1.94 39.20 -6.60
C SER A 371 2.75 39.86 -5.48
N LEU A 372 3.91 39.30 -5.15
CA LEU A 372 4.79 39.83 -4.11
C LEU A 372 5.44 41.14 -4.58
N LYS A 373 5.15 42.24 -3.87
CA LYS A 373 5.80 43.54 -4.02
C LYS A 373 6.49 43.90 -2.71
N THR A 374 7.81 43.80 -2.66
CA THR A 374 8.56 43.97 -1.41
C THR A 374 8.94 45.42 -1.14
N SER A 375 8.94 45.83 0.13
CA SER A 375 9.65 47.03 0.58
C SER A 375 11.17 46.80 0.64
N THR A 376 11.94 47.81 1.03
CA THR A 376 13.39 47.70 1.28
C THR A 376 13.73 46.98 2.60
N TYR A 377 12.74 46.46 3.33
CA TYR A 377 12.95 45.76 4.58
C TYR A 377 13.58 44.37 4.36
N VAL A 378 14.78 44.17 4.88
CA VAL A 378 15.62 42.98 4.64
C VAL A 378 14.91 41.65 4.96
N TRP A 379 14.20 41.57 6.10
CA TRP A 379 13.54 40.31 6.50
C TRP A 379 12.34 39.97 5.62
N GLU A 380 11.64 40.98 5.11
CA GLU A 380 10.57 40.79 4.13
C GLU A 380 11.12 40.25 2.81
N ILE A 381 12.23 40.81 2.32
CA ILE A 381 12.90 40.34 1.11
C ILE A 381 13.27 38.85 1.24
N TYR A 382 13.92 38.46 2.35
CA TYR A 382 14.26 37.06 2.58
C TYR A 382 13.02 36.15 2.65
N PHE A 383 11.95 36.59 3.30
CA PHE A 383 10.70 35.83 3.35
C PHE A 383 10.08 35.65 1.96
N SER A 384 10.04 36.70 1.14
CA SER A 384 9.57 36.63 -0.25
C SER A 384 10.43 35.74 -1.15
N VAL A 385 11.75 35.76 -0.97
CA VAL A 385 12.67 34.84 -1.67
C VAL A 385 12.37 33.38 -1.31
N VAL A 386 12.17 33.09 -0.01
CA VAL A 386 11.82 31.75 0.45
C VAL A 386 10.48 31.29 -0.11
N ILE A 387 9.45 32.15 -0.12
CA ILE A 387 8.14 31.84 -0.72
C ILE A 387 8.29 31.52 -2.21
N SER A 388 9.06 32.32 -2.95
CA SER A 388 9.23 32.15 -4.40
C SER A 388 9.94 30.84 -4.73
N ILE A 389 11.06 30.54 -4.05
CA ILE A 389 11.82 29.30 -4.27
C ILE A 389 11.00 28.07 -3.85
N SER A 390 10.39 28.11 -2.66
CA SER A 390 9.59 26.99 -2.16
C SER A 390 8.34 26.76 -3.00
N GLY A 391 7.66 27.81 -3.45
CA GLY A 391 6.51 27.75 -4.34
C GLY A 391 6.83 27.05 -5.66
N LEU A 392 7.92 27.46 -6.32
CA LEU A 392 8.37 26.82 -7.57
C LEU A 392 8.63 25.32 -7.39
N VAL A 393 9.37 24.94 -6.35
CA VAL A 393 9.72 23.54 -6.07
C VAL A 393 8.48 22.71 -5.72
N LEU A 394 7.63 23.22 -4.82
CA LEU A 394 6.44 22.51 -4.36
C LEU A 394 5.41 22.35 -5.50
N PHE A 395 5.22 23.37 -6.33
CA PHE A 395 4.31 23.32 -7.47
C PHE A 395 4.81 22.35 -8.55
N ALA A 396 6.11 22.36 -8.86
CA ALA A 396 6.72 21.38 -9.76
C ALA A 396 6.56 19.95 -9.26
N PHE A 397 6.75 19.71 -7.96
CA PHE A 397 6.53 18.41 -7.33
C PHE A 397 5.06 17.98 -7.37
N LEU A 398 4.13 18.93 -7.20
CA LEU A 398 2.69 18.69 -7.35
C LEU A 398 2.36 18.19 -8.75
N ILE A 399 2.80 18.92 -9.78
CA ILE A 399 2.57 18.57 -11.19
C ILE A 399 3.19 17.21 -11.51
N GLY A 400 4.47 16.98 -11.17
CA GLY A 400 5.17 15.74 -11.50
C GLY A 400 4.51 14.49 -10.89
N ASN A 401 4.06 14.58 -9.63
CA ASN A 401 3.35 13.47 -8.99
C ASN A 401 1.94 13.27 -9.56
N MET A 402 1.21 14.35 -9.85
CA MET A 402 -0.11 14.26 -10.48
C MET A 402 -0.01 13.66 -11.89
N GLN A 403 1.01 14.04 -12.67
CA GLN A 403 1.29 13.46 -13.98
C GLN A 403 1.56 11.96 -13.88
N THR A 404 2.38 11.53 -12.92
CA THR A 404 2.66 10.09 -12.70
C THR A 404 1.38 9.32 -12.37
N TYR A 405 0.50 9.88 -11.54
CA TYR A 405 -0.81 9.29 -11.23
C TYR A 405 -1.68 9.16 -12.48
N LEU A 406 -1.83 10.24 -13.25
CA LEU A 406 -2.62 10.24 -14.48
C LEU A 406 -2.08 9.22 -15.49
N GLN A 407 -0.77 9.20 -15.71
CA GLN A 407 -0.09 8.23 -16.58
C GLN A 407 -0.34 6.79 -16.12
N SER A 408 -0.27 6.50 -14.82
CA SER A 408 -0.53 5.15 -14.32
C SER A 408 -1.96 4.67 -14.61
N LYS A 409 -2.94 5.59 -14.60
CA LYS A 409 -4.34 5.26 -14.92
C LYS A 409 -4.59 5.15 -16.43
N THR A 410 -3.93 5.97 -17.24
CA THR A 410 -4.12 5.99 -18.69
C THR A 410 -3.22 5.03 -19.44
N ALA A 411 -2.17 4.48 -18.82
CA ALA A 411 -1.16 3.64 -19.46
C ALA A 411 -1.77 2.50 -20.31
N ARG A 412 -2.77 1.78 -19.78
CA ARG A 412 -3.41 0.68 -20.52
C ARG A 412 -4.28 1.16 -21.68
N LEU A 413 -4.93 2.30 -21.54
CA LEU A 413 -5.72 2.89 -22.62
C LEU A 413 -4.80 3.41 -23.73
N GLU A 414 -3.67 4.02 -23.36
CA GLU A 414 -2.68 4.49 -24.33
C GLU A 414 -1.97 3.34 -25.02
N GLU A 415 -1.63 2.26 -24.30
CA GLU A 415 -1.09 1.03 -24.90
C GLU A 415 -2.05 0.44 -25.96
N MET A 416 -3.34 0.36 -25.64
CA MET A 416 -4.37 -0.04 -26.60
C MET A 416 -4.40 0.89 -27.82
N ARG A 417 -4.33 2.21 -27.58
CA ARG A 417 -4.40 3.23 -28.63
C ARG A 417 -3.20 3.14 -29.57
N LEU A 418 -1.99 3.02 -29.02
CA LEU A 418 -0.73 2.90 -29.77
C LEU A 418 -0.70 1.61 -30.60
N GLN A 419 -0.98 0.45 -29.97
CA GLN A 419 -1.05 -0.81 -30.72
C GLN A 419 -2.11 -0.76 -31.82
N GLY A 420 -3.27 -0.15 -31.56
CA GLY A 420 -4.30 0.06 -32.57
C GLY A 420 -3.83 0.91 -33.75
N GLN A 421 -3.07 1.98 -33.50
CA GLN A 421 -2.49 2.82 -34.55
C GLN A 421 -1.45 2.07 -35.39
N ASP A 422 -0.58 1.30 -34.75
CA ASP A 422 0.44 0.50 -35.44
C ASP A 422 -0.19 -0.55 -36.36
N ILE A 423 -1.27 -1.20 -35.92
CA ILE A 423 -2.02 -2.17 -36.74
C ILE A 423 -2.68 -1.47 -37.93
N GLU A 424 -3.27 -0.28 -37.75
CA GLU A 424 -3.85 0.48 -38.86
C GLU A 424 -2.81 0.88 -39.91
N LEU A 425 -1.63 1.35 -39.48
CA LEU A 425 -0.52 1.67 -40.37
C LEU A 425 -0.04 0.43 -41.12
N TRP A 426 0.11 -0.70 -40.43
CA TRP A 426 0.51 -1.97 -41.04
C TRP A 426 -0.51 -2.46 -42.09
N MET A 427 -1.81 -2.34 -41.79
CA MET A 427 -2.89 -2.68 -42.73
C MET A 427 -2.97 -1.72 -43.93
N ALA A 428 -2.59 -0.45 -43.74
CA ALA A 428 -2.51 0.54 -44.81
C ALA A 428 -1.32 0.26 -45.72
N PHE A 429 -0.14 0.01 -45.16
CA PHE A 429 1.09 -0.33 -45.89
C PHE A 429 0.90 -1.54 -46.81
N HIS A 430 0.23 -2.60 -46.32
CA HIS A 430 -0.06 -3.80 -47.11
C HIS A 430 -1.32 -3.70 -47.98
N SER A 431 -1.96 -2.52 -48.07
CA SER A 431 -3.14 -2.29 -48.92
C SER A 431 -4.28 -3.31 -48.73
N LEU A 432 -4.54 -3.75 -47.49
CA LEU A 432 -5.51 -4.81 -47.24
C LEU A 432 -6.95 -4.41 -47.68
N PRO A 433 -7.75 -5.36 -48.22
CA PRO A 433 -9.14 -5.09 -48.58
C PRO A 433 -10.00 -4.67 -47.38
N ARG A 434 -11.01 -3.82 -47.62
CA ARG A 434 -11.91 -3.28 -46.57
C ARG A 434 -12.57 -4.37 -45.71
N LYS A 435 -12.97 -5.49 -46.32
CA LYS A 435 -13.58 -6.64 -45.62
C LYS A 435 -12.59 -7.28 -44.63
N LEU A 436 -11.32 -7.41 -45.01
CA LEU A 436 -10.28 -7.97 -44.15
C LEU A 436 -9.92 -7.01 -43.01
N LYS A 437 -9.75 -5.72 -43.31
CA LYS A 437 -9.53 -4.66 -42.29
C LYS A 437 -10.62 -4.67 -41.22
N LYS A 438 -11.90 -4.75 -41.63
CA LYS A 438 -13.05 -4.82 -40.69
C LYS A 438 -12.98 -6.06 -39.79
N ARG A 439 -12.56 -7.22 -40.32
CA ARG A 439 -12.37 -8.45 -39.54
C ARG A 439 -11.23 -8.34 -38.54
N ILE A 440 -10.08 -7.80 -38.96
CA ILE A 440 -8.91 -7.58 -38.08
C ILE A 440 -9.29 -6.65 -36.92
N ARG A 441 -9.94 -5.51 -37.18
CA ARG A 441 -10.43 -4.60 -36.13
C ARG A 441 -11.38 -5.28 -35.14
N LYS A 442 -12.30 -6.14 -35.62
CA LYS A 442 -13.22 -6.89 -34.75
C LYS A 442 -12.45 -7.88 -33.85
N TYR A 443 -11.44 -8.54 -34.40
CA TYR A 443 -10.57 -9.45 -33.66
C TYR A 443 -9.74 -8.74 -32.59
N GLU A 444 -9.04 -7.66 -32.95
CA GLU A 444 -8.20 -6.91 -32.00
C GLU A 444 -9.03 -6.31 -30.86
N LYS A 445 -10.20 -5.75 -31.17
CA LYS A 445 -11.13 -5.26 -30.15
C LYS A 445 -11.58 -6.38 -29.20
N TYR A 446 -11.86 -7.57 -29.74
CA TYR A 446 -12.24 -8.71 -28.90
C TYR A 446 -11.08 -9.22 -28.04
N LYS A 447 -9.90 -9.41 -28.64
CA LYS A 447 -8.68 -9.82 -27.93
C LYS A 447 -8.38 -8.88 -26.76
N TRP A 448 -8.49 -7.57 -26.96
CA TRP A 448 -8.27 -6.58 -25.90
C TRP A 448 -9.31 -6.63 -24.80
N GLN A 449 -10.59 -6.81 -25.13
CA GLN A 449 -11.67 -6.95 -24.14
C GLN A 449 -11.47 -8.17 -23.24
N GLU A 450 -10.99 -9.28 -23.80
CA GLU A 450 -10.83 -10.54 -23.08
C GLU A 450 -9.53 -10.59 -22.29
N THR A 451 -8.41 -10.22 -22.91
CA THR A 451 -7.08 -10.34 -22.29
C THR A 451 -6.65 -9.10 -21.49
N ARG A 452 -7.36 -7.97 -21.66
CA ARG A 452 -6.97 -6.65 -21.13
C ARG A 452 -5.52 -6.26 -21.46
N GLY A 453 -5.02 -6.71 -22.62
CA GLY A 453 -3.64 -6.47 -23.06
C GLY A 453 -2.58 -7.39 -22.48
N VAL A 454 -2.98 -8.43 -21.74
CA VAL A 454 -2.05 -9.43 -21.24
C VAL A 454 -1.73 -10.44 -22.32
N ASP A 455 -0.46 -10.53 -22.70
CA ASP A 455 0.04 -11.63 -23.51
C ASP A 455 0.11 -12.92 -22.66
N VAL A 456 -0.90 -13.77 -22.80
CA VAL A 456 -1.07 -15.00 -22.02
C VAL A 456 0.10 -15.96 -22.23
N GLU A 457 0.65 -16.06 -23.44
CA GLU A 457 1.76 -16.99 -23.72
C GLU A 457 3.05 -16.52 -23.05
N ASN A 458 3.37 -15.23 -23.19
CA ASN A 458 4.53 -14.64 -22.52
C ASN A 458 4.39 -14.67 -20.98
N PHE A 459 3.19 -14.35 -20.46
CA PHE A 459 2.89 -14.45 -19.04
C PHE A 459 3.14 -15.87 -18.51
N LEU A 460 2.60 -16.89 -19.17
CA LEU A 460 2.80 -18.27 -18.76
C LEU A 460 4.27 -18.70 -18.85
N ASN A 461 5.03 -18.20 -19.82
CA ASN A 461 6.45 -18.51 -19.97
C ASN A 461 7.34 -17.90 -18.88
N ASN A 462 6.94 -16.75 -18.32
CA ASN A 462 7.64 -16.11 -17.21
C ASN A 462 7.38 -16.78 -15.84
N LEU A 463 6.40 -17.67 -15.75
CA LEU A 463 6.13 -18.42 -14.52
C LEU A 463 7.18 -19.53 -14.31
N PRO A 464 7.60 -19.78 -13.04
CA PRO A 464 8.32 -21.00 -12.68
C PRO A 464 7.60 -22.25 -13.18
N ARG A 465 8.37 -23.29 -13.53
CA ARG A 465 7.85 -24.50 -14.19
C ARG A 465 6.68 -25.14 -13.45
N ASP A 466 6.73 -25.21 -12.12
CA ASP A 466 5.67 -25.81 -11.31
C ASP A 466 4.37 -25.01 -11.39
N LEU A 467 4.42 -23.69 -11.21
CA LEU A 467 3.24 -22.81 -11.29
C LEU A 467 2.65 -22.79 -12.71
N ARG A 468 3.51 -22.79 -13.73
CA ARG A 468 3.07 -22.88 -15.13
C ARG A 468 2.32 -24.18 -15.38
N ARG A 469 2.86 -25.31 -14.91
CA ARG A 469 2.24 -26.63 -15.04
C ARG A 469 0.89 -26.68 -14.34
N ASP A 470 0.83 -26.24 -13.09
CA ASP A 470 -0.40 -26.31 -12.28
C ASP A 470 -1.50 -25.41 -12.86
N THR A 471 -1.12 -24.21 -13.34
CA THR A 471 -2.04 -23.28 -14.03
C THR A 471 -2.58 -23.89 -15.32
N LYS A 472 -1.71 -24.39 -16.21
CA LYS A 472 -2.13 -25.04 -17.46
C LYS A 472 -3.00 -26.27 -17.18
N ARG A 473 -2.65 -27.08 -16.19
CA ARG A 473 -3.43 -28.25 -15.77
C ARG A 473 -4.83 -27.87 -15.31
N HIS A 474 -4.98 -26.81 -14.51
CA HIS A 474 -6.29 -26.33 -14.08
C HIS A 474 -7.15 -25.86 -15.27
N LEU A 475 -6.55 -25.17 -16.23
CA LEU A 475 -7.26 -24.66 -17.41
C LEU A 475 -7.67 -25.79 -18.38
N CYS A 476 -6.89 -26.87 -18.44
CA CYS A 476 -7.06 -27.93 -19.44
C CYS A 476 -7.72 -29.21 -18.90
N SER A 477 -7.90 -29.36 -17.58
CA SER A 477 -8.42 -30.60 -16.97
C SER A 477 -9.83 -30.98 -17.42
N GLY A 478 -10.69 -29.98 -17.63
CA GLY A 478 -12.07 -30.21 -18.09
C GLY A 478 -12.12 -30.83 -19.49
N PRO A 479 -11.65 -30.12 -20.54
CA PRO A 479 -11.71 -30.61 -21.91
C PRO A 479 -10.96 -31.93 -22.16
N LEU A 480 -9.79 -32.13 -21.54
CA LEU A 480 -9.03 -33.37 -21.73
C LEU A 480 -9.76 -34.60 -21.17
N SER A 481 -10.56 -34.42 -20.11
CA SER A 481 -11.33 -35.52 -19.53
C SER A 481 -12.52 -35.95 -20.40
N LYS A 482 -12.90 -35.19 -21.43
CA LYS A 482 -13.96 -35.62 -22.37
C LYS A 482 -13.43 -36.47 -23.52
N VAL A 483 -12.13 -36.42 -23.84
CA VAL A 483 -11.54 -37.22 -24.93
C VAL A 483 -11.44 -38.69 -24.48
N PRO A 484 -12.18 -39.65 -25.10
CA PRO A 484 -12.27 -41.02 -24.61
C PRO A 484 -10.91 -41.71 -24.44
N VAL A 485 -9.99 -41.49 -25.39
CA VAL A 485 -8.64 -42.09 -25.38
C VAL A 485 -7.76 -41.50 -24.26
N LEU A 486 -8.04 -40.30 -23.77
CA LEU A 486 -7.23 -39.60 -22.77
C LEU A 486 -7.81 -39.71 -21.34
N GLN A 487 -9.07 -40.09 -21.18
CA GLN A 487 -9.77 -40.20 -19.89
C GLN A 487 -9.02 -41.03 -18.84
N ASN A 488 -8.54 -42.21 -19.22
CA ASN A 488 -7.92 -43.17 -18.31
C ASN A 488 -6.39 -43.18 -18.39
N MET A 489 -5.80 -42.19 -19.04
CA MET A 489 -4.35 -42.12 -19.25
C MET A 489 -3.59 -41.66 -18.01
N ASN A 490 -2.30 -41.99 -17.95
CA ASN A 490 -1.44 -41.62 -16.84
C ASN A 490 -1.36 -40.08 -16.70
N LYS A 491 -1.46 -39.57 -15.47
CA LYS A 491 -1.33 -38.13 -15.15
C LYS A 491 -0.09 -37.48 -15.79
N ARG A 492 1.04 -38.19 -15.86
CA ARG A 492 2.28 -37.69 -16.48
C ARG A 492 2.14 -37.41 -17.99
N LEU A 493 1.31 -38.18 -18.69
CA LEU A 493 1.02 -37.99 -20.11
C LEU A 493 0.11 -36.78 -20.30
N LEU A 494 -0.95 -36.67 -19.49
CA LEU A 494 -1.86 -35.52 -19.51
C LEU A 494 -1.11 -34.21 -19.22
N ASP A 495 -0.21 -34.22 -18.23
CA ASP A 495 0.65 -33.06 -17.92
C ASP A 495 1.53 -32.67 -19.13
N ALA A 496 2.12 -33.65 -19.82
CA ALA A 496 2.93 -33.40 -21.01
C ALA A 496 2.12 -32.84 -22.18
N ILE A 497 0.87 -33.28 -22.36
CA ILE A 497 -0.06 -32.68 -23.35
C ILE A 497 -0.38 -31.24 -22.94
N CYS A 498 -0.70 -31.01 -21.67
CA CYS A 498 -1.06 -29.67 -21.16
C CYS A 498 0.07 -28.67 -21.36
N GLU A 499 1.34 -29.08 -21.22
CA GLU A 499 2.49 -28.21 -21.47
C GLU A 499 2.54 -27.64 -22.88
N HIS A 500 2.04 -28.36 -23.89
CA HIS A 500 2.05 -27.94 -25.30
C HIS A 500 0.76 -27.26 -25.76
N LEU A 501 -0.26 -27.16 -24.90
CA LEU A 501 -1.47 -26.42 -25.22
C LEU A 501 -1.21 -24.91 -25.28
N LYS A 502 -1.71 -24.28 -26.35
CA LYS A 502 -1.65 -22.83 -26.58
C LYS A 502 -3.07 -22.22 -26.65
N PRO A 503 -3.34 -21.12 -25.93
CA PRO A 503 -4.64 -20.45 -26.01
C PRO A 503 -4.78 -19.70 -27.34
N VAL A 504 -5.94 -19.82 -28.00
CA VAL A 504 -6.29 -19.11 -29.24
C VAL A 504 -7.73 -18.57 -29.12
N LEU A 505 -7.96 -17.40 -29.73
CA LEU A 505 -9.23 -16.69 -29.73
C LEU A 505 -9.81 -16.66 -31.14
N TYR A 506 -11.11 -16.92 -31.28
CA TYR A 506 -11.84 -16.78 -32.54
C TYR A 506 -12.99 -15.79 -32.42
N ILE A 507 -13.15 -14.97 -33.45
CA ILE A 507 -14.31 -14.07 -33.56
C ILE A 507 -15.54 -14.84 -34.04
N GLU A 508 -16.70 -14.35 -33.62
CA GLU A 508 -18.01 -14.78 -34.12
C GLU A 508 -18.08 -14.88 -35.65
N HIS A 509 -18.67 -15.97 -36.14
CA HIS A 509 -18.83 -16.38 -37.53
C HIS A 509 -17.52 -16.60 -38.30
N SER A 510 -16.37 -16.67 -37.64
CA SER A 510 -15.12 -17.08 -38.30
C SER A 510 -15.09 -18.58 -38.54
N PHE A 511 -14.62 -18.96 -39.73
CA PHE A 511 -14.32 -20.35 -40.05
C PHE A 511 -12.98 -20.72 -39.42
N ILE A 512 -12.98 -21.78 -38.62
CA ILE A 512 -11.78 -22.35 -38.00
C ILE A 512 -11.17 -23.37 -38.97
N PHE A 513 -11.96 -24.36 -39.36
CA PHE A 513 -11.62 -25.35 -40.39
C PHE A 513 -12.74 -25.41 -41.43
N ARG A 514 -12.40 -25.63 -42.69
CA ARG A 514 -13.36 -26.03 -43.73
C ARG A 514 -13.27 -27.52 -43.95
N LYS A 515 -14.37 -28.12 -44.41
CA LYS A 515 -14.36 -29.51 -44.86
C LYS A 515 -13.22 -29.69 -45.88
N GLU A 516 -12.45 -30.76 -45.72
CA GLU A 516 -11.29 -31.12 -46.56
C GLU A 516 -10.03 -30.26 -46.35
N ASP A 517 -10.03 -29.31 -45.40
CA ASP A 517 -8.78 -28.67 -44.97
C ASP A 517 -7.89 -29.68 -44.23
N PRO A 518 -6.55 -29.61 -44.36
CA PRO A 518 -5.65 -30.44 -43.57
C PRO A 518 -5.79 -30.07 -42.09
N LEU A 519 -6.07 -31.07 -41.26
CA LEU A 519 -6.20 -30.92 -39.82
C LEU A 519 -4.81 -30.95 -39.19
N ASP A 520 -4.26 -29.78 -38.91
CA ASP A 520 -2.94 -29.59 -38.29
C ASP A 520 -3.00 -29.36 -36.77
N GLU A 521 -4.21 -29.15 -36.24
CA GLU A 521 -4.45 -28.68 -34.88
C GLU A 521 -5.72 -29.33 -34.29
N MET A 522 -5.63 -29.82 -33.05
CA MET A 522 -6.76 -30.30 -32.26
C MET A 522 -7.25 -29.17 -31.34
N LEU A 523 -8.57 -28.95 -31.29
CA LEU A 523 -9.19 -27.85 -30.55
C LEU A 523 -9.86 -28.37 -29.27
N PHE A 524 -9.66 -27.65 -28.17
CA PHE A 524 -10.34 -27.86 -26.90
C PHE A 524 -11.10 -26.59 -26.53
N ILE A 525 -12.42 -26.64 -26.53
CA ILE A 525 -13.26 -25.45 -26.32
C ILE A 525 -13.34 -25.15 -24.83
N THR A 526 -12.85 -23.98 -24.43
CA THR A 526 -12.91 -23.53 -23.03
C THR A 526 -14.08 -22.59 -22.80
N ARG A 527 -14.48 -21.83 -23.82
CA ARG A 527 -15.60 -20.89 -23.76
C ARG A 527 -16.16 -20.60 -25.15
N GLY A 528 -17.46 -20.35 -25.22
CA GLY A 528 -18.17 -20.05 -26.47
C GLY A 528 -18.81 -21.30 -27.08
N LYS A 529 -19.37 -21.11 -28.28
CA LYS A 529 -20.05 -22.15 -29.07
C LYS A 529 -19.47 -22.21 -30.46
N VAL A 530 -19.23 -23.44 -30.93
CA VAL A 530 -18.67 -23.74 -32.25
C VAL A 530 -19.65 -24.63 -32.99
N LEU A 531 -20.10 -24.21 -34.17
CA LEU A 531 -20.97 -25.00 -35.04
C LEU A 531 -20.11 -25.87 -35.96
N THR A 532 -20.52 -27.13 -36.09
CA THR A 532 -19.92 -28.09 -37.03
C THR A 532 -20.99 -28.63 -37.97
N TYR A 533 -20.74 -28.58 -39.27
CA TYR A 533 -21.70 -29.05 -40.29
C TYR A 533 -20.99 -29.58 -41.54
N THR A 534 -21.64 -30.52 -42.23
CA THR A 534 -21.24 -31.01 -43.56
C THR A 534 -22.04 -30.29 -44.64
N ALA A 535 -21.36 -29.76 -45.66
CA ALA A 535 -21.99 -29.01 -46.75
C ALA A 535 -23.03 -29.80 -47.58
N SER A 536 -23.08 -31.14 -47.45
CA SER A 536 -23.95 -32.02 -48.23
C SER A 536 -25.38 -32.15 -47.70
N THR A 537 -25.70 -31.63 -46.51
CA THR A 537 -27.06 -31.63 -45.97
C THR A 537 -27.41 -30.25 -45.45
N CYS A 538 -28.19 -29.52 -46.26
CA CYS A 538 -28.73 -28.22 -45.90
C CYS A 538 -29.75 -28.41 -44.76
N GLY A 539 -29.39 -28.03 -43.53
CA GLY A 539 -30.34 -27.85 -42.40
C GLY A 539 -30.25 -28.85 -41.25
N GLU A 540 -30.11 -30.16 -41.49
CA GLU A 540 -30.33 -31.19 -40.45
C GLU A 540 -29.06 -31.81 -39.82
N GLY A 541 -27.86 -31.37 -40.22
CA GLY A 541 -26.58 -31.97 -39.77
C GLY A 541 -25.67 -31.06 -38.93
N ALA A 542 -26.17 -29.94 -38.42
CA ALA A 542 -25.37 -28.96 -37.67
C ALA A 542 -25.32 -29.30 -36.18
N ASN A 543 -24.15 -29.72 -35.69
CA ASN A 543 -23.91 -29.96 -34.26
C ASN A 543 -23.22 -28.74 -33.65
N SER A 544 -23.72 -28.26 -32.51
CA SER A 544 -23.06 -27.22 -31.71
C SER A 544 -22.17 -27.88 -30.65
N LEU A 545 -20.90 -27.49 -30.62
CA LEU A 545 -19.91 -27.87 -29.61
C LEU A 545 -19.81 -26.73 -28.60
N GLU A 546 -19.88 -27.06 -27.33
CA GLU A 546 -19.88 -26.10 -26.22
C GLU A 546 -18.62 -26.25 -25.35
N LYS A 547 -18.64 -25.56 -24.20
CA LYS A 547 -17.54 -25.60 -23.23
C LYS A 547 -17.23 -27.03 -22.78
N GLY A 548 -15.96 -27.38 -22.88
CA GLY A 548 -15.42 -28.68 -22.51
C GLY A 548 -15.42 -29.69 -23.65
N ASP A 549 -16.03 -29.38 -24.80
CA ASP A 549 -15.98 -30.24 -25.97
C ASP A 549 -14.68 -30.01 -26.76
N PHE A 550 -14.39 -30.92 -27.69
CA PHE A 550 -13.18 -30.88 -28.51
C PHE A 550 -13.52 -31.18 -29.98
N TYR A 551 -12.60 -30.82 -30.87
CA TYR A 551 -12.67 -31.14 -32.29
C TYR A 551 -11.30 -31.56 -32.81
N GLY A 552 -11.27 -32.49 -33.77
CA GLY A 552 -10.03 -32.98 -34.39
C GLY A 552 -9.48 -34.26 -33.75
N GLU A 553 -10.34 -35.17 -33.30
CA GLU A 553 -9.94 -36.50 -32.82
C GLU A 553 -9.27 -37.36 -33.88
N GLU A 554 -9.54 -37.09 -35.17
CA GLU A 554 -8.89 -37.76 -36.29
C GLU A 554 -7.37 -37.58 -36.24
N LEU A 555 -6.89 -36.49 -35.64
CA LEU A 555 -5.47 -36.23 -35.42
C LEU A 555 -4.84 -37.24 -34.46
N LEU A 556 -5.57 -37.62 -33.41
CA LEU A 556 -5.10 -38.59 -32.43
C LEU A 556 -4.99 -39.98 -33.06
N ASP A 557 -6.00 -40.39 -33.81
CA ASP A 557 -5.99 -41.64 -34.59
C ASP A 557 -4.83 -41.67 -35.59
N TRP A 558 -4.65 -40.58 -36.34
CA TRP A 558 -3.55 -40.43 -37.28
C TRP A 558 -2.17 -40.57 -36.62
N VAL A 559 -1.94 -39.91 -35.47
CA VAL A 559 -0.65 -40.03 -34.76
C VAL A 559 -0.41 -41.46 -34.31
N LEU A 560 -1.44 -42.17 -33.84
CA LEU A 560 -1.33 -43.56 -33.39
C LEU A 560 -1.04 -44.53 -34.54
N LYS A 561 -1.55 -44.26 -35.76
CA LYS A 561 -1.28 -45.03 -36.99
C LYS A 561 0.05 -44.69 -37.66
N THR A 562 0.52 -43.46 -37.55
CA THR A 562 1.67 -42.96 -38.33
C THR A 562 2.98 -43.02 -37.53
N CYS A 563 2.91 -43.05 -36.19
CA CYS A 563 4.09 -43.33 -35.38
C CYS A 563 4.58 -44.78 -35.61
N PRO A 564 5.88 -45.01 -35.86
CA PRO A 564 7.01 -44.15 -35.48
C PRO A 564 7.66 -43.33 -36.63
N ALA A 565 7.02 -43.16 -37.79
CA ALA A 565 7.64 -42.49 -38.94
C ALA A 565 8.08 -41.05 -38.59
N PRO A 566 9.30 -40.60 -38.99
CA PRO A 566 9.84 -39.30 -38.59
C PRO A 566 9.13 -38.12 -39.29
N THR A 567 8.64 -38.29 -40.52
CA THR A 567 8.05 -37.21 -41.33
C THR A 567 6.60 -36.89 -40.96
N LEU A 568 6.22 -35.61 -41.03
CA LEU A 568 4.83 -35.15 -40.92
C LEU A 568 4.17 -35.18 -42.31
N SER A 569 4.14 -36.36 -42.93
CA SER A 569 3.52 -36.55 -44.25
C SER A 569 2.11 -37.09 -44.09
N ASN A 570 1.15 -36.53 -44.85
CA ASN A 570 -0.26 -36.93 -44.94
C ASN A 570 -1.09 -36.67 -43.66
N LEU A 571 -1.28 -35.39 -43.29
CA LEU A 571 -2.23 -35.01 -42.24
C LEU A 571 -3.65 -35.48 -42.60
N PRO A 572 -4.48 -35.85 -41.61
CA PRO A 572 -5.88 -36.15 -41.86
C PRO A 572 -6.61 -34.89 -42.33
N PHE A 573 -7.68 -35.07 -43.11
CA PHE A 573 -8.51 -33.95 -43.57
C PHE A 573 -9.71 -33.75 -42.65
N SER A 574 -10.10 -32.49 -42.46
CA SER A 574 -11.28 -32.13 -41.66
C SER A 574 -12.54 -32.71 -42.29
N THR A 575 -13.27 -33.52 -41.53
CA THR A 575 -14.50 -34.19 -41.99
C THR A 575 -15.69 -33.24 -42.08
N LYS A 576 -15.66 -32.14 -41.32
CA LYS A 576 -16.73 -31.13 -41.20
C LYS A 576 -16.17 -29.73 -41.36
N THR A 577 -17.03 -28.79 -41.71
CA THR A 577 -16.74 -27.36 -41.59
C THR A 577 -16.99 -26.94 -40.14
N VAL A 578 -16.02 -26.26 -39.54
CA VAL A 578 -16.03 -25.78 -38.15
C VAL A 578 -16.07 -24.27 -38.15
N GLN A 579 -17.13 -23.70 -37.57
CA GLN A 579 -17.36 -22.26 -37.55
C GLN A 579 -17.69 -21.78 -36.14
N ALA A 580 -17.04 -20.71 -35.70
CA ALA A 580 -17.37 -20.08 -34.42
C ALA A 580 -18.77 -19.44 -34.51
N GLU A 581 -19.71 -19.88 -33.68
CA GLU A 581 -21.05 -19.28 -33.61
C GLU A 581 -21.03 -17.99 -32.80
N THR A 582 -20.29 -18.01 -31.69
CA THR A 582 -20.09 -16.87 -30.78
C THR A 582 -18.60 -16.50 -30.74
N LYS A 583 -18.20 -15.62 -29.83
CA LYS A 583 -16.78 -15.41 -29.50
C LYS A 583 -16.26 -16.65 -28.76
N VAL A 584 -15.23 -17.30 -29.29
CA VAL A 584 -14.75 -18.60 -28.79
C VAL A 584 -13.32 -18.49 -28.30
N GLU A 585 -13.08 -19.07 -27.14
CA GLU A 585 -11.76 -19.32 -26.59
C GLU A 585 -11.49 -20.82 -26.68
N VAL A 586 -10.33 -21.19 -27.24
CA VAL A 586 -9.90 -22.57 -27.34
C VAL A 586 -8.47 -22.73 -26.85
N PHE A 587 -8.15 -23.94 -26.38
CA PHE A 587 -6.77 -24.42 -26.38
C PHE A 587 -6.53 -25.24 -27.62
N VAL A 588 -5.37 -25.02 -28.23
CA VAL A 588 -4.93 -25.70 -29.43
C VAL A 588 -3.76 -26.61 -29.11
N LEU A 589 -3.82 -27.84 -29.60
CA LEU A 589 -2.71 -28.80 -29.61
C LEU A 589 -2.30 -29.08 -31.06
N LYS A 590 -1.08 -28.69 -31.44
CA LYS A 590 -0.60 -28.91 -32.80
C LYS A 590 -0.26 -30.38 -33.05
N ALA A 591 -0.40 -30.83 -34.29
CA ALA A 591 -0.09 -32.18 -34.73
C ALA A 591 1.36 -32.59 -34.42
N PHE A 592 2.30 -31.67 -34.63
CA PHE A 592 3.71 -31.89 -34.32
C PHE A 592 3.94 -32.13 -32.83
N ASP A 593 3.34 -31.31 -31.98
CA ASP A 593 3.46 -31.41 -30.52
C ASP A 593 2.80 -32.68 -30.00
N LEU A 594 1.62 -33.03 -30.53
CA LEU A 594 0.95 -34.29 -30.21
C LEU A 594 1.80 -35.50 -30.61
N LYS A 595 2.36 -35.50 -31.82
CA LYS A 595 3.27 -36.55 -32.30
C LYS A 595 4.50 -36.67 -31.40
N HIS A 596 5.08 -35.55 -30.97
CA HIS A 596 6.21 -35.54 -30.05
C HIS A 596 5.85 -36.22 -28.72
N VAL A 597 4.72 -35.84 -28.11
CA VAL A 597 4.25 -36.42 -26.84
C VAL A 597 3.94 -37.91 -26.99
N VAL A 598 3.15 -38.31 -28.00
CA VAL A 598 2.80 -39.73 -28.22
C VAL A 598 4.05 -40.56 -28.49
N SER A 599 5.02 -40.04 -29.26
CA SER A 599 6.27 -40.75 -29.51
C SER A 599 7.09 -40.99 -28.24
N LYS A 600 7.05 -40.04 -27.29
CA LYS A 600 7.75 -40.11 -26.01
C LYS A 600 7.05 -41.05 -25.03
N PHE A 601 5.72 -41.10 -25.03
CA PHE A 601 4.91 -41.89 -24.09
C PHE A 601 4.25 -43.12 -24.74
N TRP A 602 4.78 -43.61 -25.85
CA TRP A 602 4.16 -44.62 -26.69
C TRP A 602 3.72 -45.90 -25.96
N TRP A 603 4.45 -46.30 -24.91
CA TRP A 603 4.12 -47.49 -24.13
C TRP A 603 2.78 -47.36 -23.38
N LEU A 604 2.36 -46.14 -23.02
CA LEU A 604 1.07 -45.91 -22.34
C LEU A 604 -0.11 -46.15 -23.27
N PHE A 605 0.03 -45.80 -24.55
CA PHE A 605 -0.99 -46.03 -25.55
C PHE A 605 -1.11 -47.53 -25.91
N SER A 606 -0.03 -48.31 -25.78
CA SER A 606 -0.03 -49.75 -26.10
C SER A 606 -0.98 -50.62 -25.27
N LYS A 607 -1.37 -50.16 -24.07
CA LYS A 607 -2.27 -50.90 -23.16
C LYS A 607 -3.73 -50.70 -23.56
N GLU A 608 -4.13 -49.47 -23.87
CA GLU A 608 -5.48 -49.14 -24.33
C GLU A 608 -5.75 -49.67 -25.75
N LEU A 609 -4.74 -49.58 -26.62
CA LEU A 609 -4.78 -50.13 -27.99
C LEU A 609 -4.87 -51.66 -28.03
N ARG A 610 -4.61 -52.38 -26.93
CA ARG A 610 -4.75 -53.83 -26.85
C ARG A 610 -6.22 -54.28 -26.78
N ASN A 611 -7.12 -53.40 -26.33
CA ASN A 611 -8.54 -53.69 -26.18
C ASN A 611 -9.37 -53.29 -27.41
N SER A 612 -8.80 -52.51 -28.34
CA SER A 612 -9.45 -52.13 -29.60
C SER A 612 -9.01 -53.07 -30.71
N ASN A 613 -9.94 -53.88 -31.23
CA ASN A 613 -9.70 -55.00 -32.15
C ASN A 613 -9.13 -54.62 -33.55
N SER A 614 -8.71 -53.37 -33.80
CA SER A 614 -8.30 -52.91 -35.13
C SER A 614 -6.96 -52.16 -35.23
N PHE A 615 -6.03 -52.30 -34.28
CA PHE A 615 -4.75 -51.55 -34.34
C PHE A 615 -3.47 -52.40 -34.24
N GLY A 616 -2.52 -52.12 -35.15
CA GLY A 616 -1.33 -52.94 -35.40
C GLY A 616 -0.23 -52.82 -34.35
N LEU A 617 -0.20 -53.73 -33.37
CA LEU A 617 0.95 -53.96 -32.48
C LEU A 617 2.28 -54.11 -33.24
N LYS A 618 2.24 -54.59 -34.50
CA LYS A 618 3.41 -54.78 -35.36
C LYS A 618 4.25 -53.52 -35.54
N GLN A 619 3.63 -52.35 -35.61
CA GLN A 619 4.31 -51.09 -35.91
C GLN A 619 5.23 -50.59 -34.78
N TRP A 620 4.98 -51.04 -33.55
CA TRP A 620 5.76 -50.67 -32.36
C TRP A 620 6.87 -51.67 -32.02
N GLN A 621 6.92 -52.83 -32.68
CA GLN A 621 7.92 -53.88 -32.45
C GLN A 621 9.38 -53.39 -32.58
N PRO A 622 9.76 -52.56 -33.58
CA PRO A 622 11.13 -52.08 -33.70
C PRO A 622 11.57 -51.21 -32.52
N ARG A 623 10.67 -50.38 -31.98
CA ARG A 623 10.95 -49.57 -30.78
C ARG A 623 11.01 -50.41 -29.52
N ALA A 624 10.10 -51.37 -29.35
CA ALA A 624 10.15 -52.31 -28.24
C ALA A 624 11.49 -53.08 -28.23
N ALA A 625 11.92 -53.57 -29.39
CA ALA A 625 13.22 -54.23 -29.56
C ALA A 625 14.39 -53.29 -29.24
N CYS A 626 14.37 -52.05 -29.72
CA CYS A 626 15.41 -51.06 -29.42
C CYS A 626 15.48 -50.72 -27.91
N VAL A 627 14.34 -50.55 -27.25
CA VAL A 627 14.28 -50.30 -25.79
C VAL A 627 14.82 -51.51 -25.03
N LEU A 628 14.41 -52.73 -25.38
CA LEU A 628 14.94 -53.96 -24.79
C LEU A 628 16.45 -54.12 -25.03
N GLN A 629 16.92 -53.85 -26.24
CA GLN A 629 18.35 -53.87 -26.58
C GLN A 629 19.13 -52.84 -25.77
N THR A 630 18.58 -51.64 -25.59
CA THR A 630 19.23 -50.55 -24.83
C THR A 630 19.25 -50.88 -23.34
N ALA A 631 18.14 -51.40 -22.79
CA ALA A 631 18.05 -51.87 -21.41
C ALA A 631 19.02 -53.05 -21.17
N TRP A 632 19.11 -53.99 -22.10
CA TRP A 632 20.06 -55.10 -22.06
C TRP A 632 21.51 -54.62 -22.11
N ARG A 633 21.84 -53.68 -23.01
CA ARG A 633 23.17 -53.07 -23.10
C ARG A 633 23.53 -52.32 -21.82
N ARG A 634 22.58 -51.61 -21.20
CA ARG A 634 22.76 -50.93 -19.92
C ARG A 634 23.02 -51.94 -18.80
N HIS A 635 22.19 -52.98 -18.69
CA HIS A 635 22.36 -54.05 -17.72
C HIS A 635 23.72 -54.75 -17.88
N LYS A 636 24.12 -55.05 -19.13
CA LYS A 636 25.43 -55.62 -19.45
C LYS A 636 26.58 -54.70 -19.01
N ARG A 637 26.49 -53.38 -19.26
CA ARG A 637 27.48 -52.39 -18.78
C ARG A 637 27.53 -52.33 -17.25
N GLU A 638 26.40 -52.31 -16.56
CA GLU A 638 26.34 -52.29 -15.10
C GLU A 638 26.92 -53.58 -14.49
N LYS A 639 26.67 -54.75 -15.11
CA LYS A 639 27.28 -56.03 -14.72
C LYS A 639 28.80 -56.03 -14.93
N LEU A 640 29.27 -55.52 -16.06
CA LEU A 640 30.71 -55.36 -16.37
C LEU A 640 31.40 -54.34 -15.45
N GLN A 641 30.70 -53.32 -14.94
CA GLN A 641 31.26 -52.37 -13.95
C GLN A 641 31.26 -52.92 -12.51
N LYS A 642 30.35 -53.85 -12.18
CA LYS A 642 30.34 -54.53 -10.87
C LYS A 642 31.37 -55.67 -10.78
N SER A 643 31.73 -56.31 -11.90
CA SER A 643 32.68 -57.45 -11.91
C SER A 643 34.12 -57.12 -11.46
N PRO A 644 34.74 -55.97 -11.79
CA PRO A 644 36.08 -55.63 -11.29
C PRO A 644 36.08 -55.05 -9.87
N ARG A 645 34.91 -54.69 -9.30
CA ARG A 645 34.82 -54.23 -7.90
C ARG A 645 34.80 -55.40 -6.91
N LEU A 646 34.10 -56.49 -7.24
CA LEU A 646 34.13 -57.73 -6.45
C LEU A 646 35.51 -58.42 -6.44
N ALA A 647 36.30 -58.28 -7.51
CA ALA A 647 37.68 -58.77 -7.54
C ALA A 647 38.67 -57.91 -6.72
N LYS A 648 38.37 -56.62 -6.49
CA LYS A 648 39.17 -55.72 -5.64
C LYS A 648 38.84 -55.83 -4.14
N GLU A 649 37.60 -56.16 -3.78
CA GLU A 649 37.25 -56.43 -2.37
C GLU A 649 37.76 -57.80 -1.89
N GLY A 650 37.81 -58.81 -2.77
CA GLY A 650 38.41 -60.12 -2.43
C GLY A 650 39.94 -60.12 -2.31
N SER A 651 40.63 -59.15 -2.92
CA SER A 651 42.10 -59.03 -2.86
C SER A 651 42.61 -58.14 -1.73
N LEU A 652 41.76 -57.29 -1.14
CA LEU A 652 42.12 -56.50 0.05
C LEU A 652 42.02 -57.34 1.33
N SER A 653 41.11 -58.33 1.40
CA SER A 653 40.98 -59.22 2.56
C SER A 653 42.09 -60.28 2.66
N ALA A 654 42.82 -60.56 1.58
CA ALA A 654 43.89 -61.56 1.56
C ALA A 654 45.28 -60.96 1.89
N ALA A 655 45.44 -59.64 1.81
CA ALA A 655 46.69 -58.96 2.14
C ALA A 655 46.87 -58.73 3.66
N ASP A 656 45.77 -58.66 4.43
CA ASP A 656 45.81 -58.41 5.88
C ASP A 656 46.06 -59.69 6.72
N HIS A 657 45.98 -60.88 6.14
CA HIS A 657 46.24 -62.15 6.83
C HIS A 657 47.69 -62.66 6.72
N LEU A 658 48.54 -62.03 5.90
CA LEU A 658 49.96 -62.40 5.72
C LEU A 658 50.94 -61.52 6.52
N ALA A 659 50.45 -60.57 7.31
CA ALA A 659 51.29 -59.65 8.11
C ALA A 659 51.27 -59.93 9.63
N VAL A 660 50.64 -61.02 10.09
CA VAL A 660 50.41 -61.27 11.54
C VAL A 660 51.05 -62.56 12.09
N SER A 661 51.75 -63.38 11.30
CA SER A 661 52.40 -64.60 11.83
C SER A 661 53.92 -64.71 11.69
N GLU A 662 54.63 -63.63 11.38
CA GLU A 662 56.10 -63.62 11.36
C GLU A 662 56.71 -62.46 12.16
N THR A 663 56.12 -62.11 13.31
CA THR A 663 56.83 -61.36 14.37
C THR A 663 56.28 -61.73 15.74
N GLN A 664 56.54 -62.95 16.19
CA GLN A 664 56.57 -63.33 17.60
C GLN A 664 57.87 -64.10 17.90
N HIS A 665 58.95 -63.32 17.99
CA HIS A 665 60.09 -63.62 18.87
C HIS A 665 60.58 -62.29 19.45
N LYS A 666 59.76 -61.73 20.36
CA LYS A 666 60.15 -61.03 21.60
C LYS A 666 58.93 -60.52 22.34
#